data_AF-A0A9P6XK76-F1
#
_entry.id   AF-A0A9P6XK76-F1
#
_cell.length_a   1.000
_cell.length_b   1.000
_cell.length_c   1.000
_cell.angle_alpha   90.00
_cell.angle_beta   90.00
_cell.angle_gamma   90.00
#
_symmetry.space_group_name_H-M   'P 1'
#
loop_
_entity.id
_entity.type
_entity.pdbx_description
1 polymer ?
#
loop_
_entity_poly.entity_id
_entity_poly.type
_entity_poly.pdbx_seq_one_letter_code
_entity_poly.pdbx_strand_id
1 'polypeptide(L)'
;MSNNHRPNSNMYRGSPDPRLSQYNQQPMRQNGVRSSYQRQPQQYNMDPLSRPHRQPQQSQQPRPGRPVRPPSSHHYPQQQQQMMMSQGNYRRVDMNRSRSLSRPERQRPKQGLIRSPSQQQRMMQQQQQQQRMMRQRPSNQPMPNRLQNQLQQQKFQQQQEAGLLDDLPKGKEEIPQEEEKVKVLTSWWAWCAYLMTCCIPNWFLRVCLRKKNPMVQQAWREKLSLCYIILLLCGALAFITYGLTKVLCPTSSSSTSSYSMEVNGQRVPVYNENPRVFGQIYPMDVLQSFFATKGLNLTNDYQNTEIGAIFNGDTTGACNSFPDTLGSCYLADPYGGGMTPPNNTCLSLAELQAYYSSSSGETGFDWVDLDKNTLTGKSLVLLGDTVLNLTSYLESSTLYFGKEVDIAIRQNLATDVSYALMNAKEGREARRCLMARYKVGIMESETGGCIAEKIIMDLMLGVIIAMIVVRYSMALLFQWFISRRLIKPGGRSNWLAWRSIKGGNDDPANHMPGPYNNYGPMQVPQSTASFSSSSGSSFRATPALSESSSAVGLGGARSDIVTTELYTVMLVTCYSEGEEGLRITMDSLAETTFSNKHKIFFVIADGMITGAGETKSTPDIVVGIMDLDPTMANPKPSSYLAIADGEKQLNKAKVYAGHYKGVPCVTIVKCGTEEEADAPKAGNRGKRDSQLILMSFFQRVLFNDRLSELDYEIFWKMTWLMKGVTPDKFELVLMVDADTKVLPDALTYMVAAMANDITIMGLCGETRIANKRVSFTSAIQVFEYYISHHYAKAFESLFGIVTCLPGCFSMYRIKSPKNGAWVPILANPDIILEYNQNVVTTLHEKNLLLLGEDRFLSTLMLRTFPKRQMMFVPQARCKTIVPDEFKVLLSQRRRWINSTVHNLMELVLVSDLCGIACLSMQFSVFVDLIGTLVLPAAIVMSIYLIIDTAISTNPQWQSLALLIAILGLPAVLIAITTFKFVYCLWMIIYIIALPIWNLILPVYSFWHFDDFSWGATRMVEGEKKDKGHGDGEGKFDSSRLVMKKWEDWESERTGQKFNKKMTLKTPMDSSAAFDGKSSVSSATASPFGTIFNDRKMFGSSPASSTVNGF
;
A
#
# COMPACT_ATOMS: atom_id res chain seq x y z
N MET A 1 24.21 56.85 -11.49
CA MET A 1 25.44 57.65 -11.26
C MET A 1 26.65 56.74 -11.41
N SER A 2 27.78 57.29 -11.90
CA SER A 2 29.20 56.95 -11.61
C SER A 2 29.56 55.59 -10.94
N ASN A 3 30.56 54.80 -11.36
CA ASN A 3 31.37 54.73 -12.60
C ASN A 3 32.24 53.45 -12.66
N ASN A 4 32.64 53.04 -13.89
CA ASN A 4 33.99 52.61 -14.37
C ASN A 4 35.14 52.22 -13.39
N HIS A 5 36.09 51.30 -13.68
CA HIS A 5 36.52 50.52 -14.88
C HIS A 5 36.85 49.04 -14.49
N ARG A 6 37.04 47.99 -15.33
CA ARG A 6 37.54 47.73 -16.72
C ARG A 6 39.08 47.43 -16.85
N PRO A 7 39.60 46.71 -17.89
CA PRO A 7 40.14 45.33 -17.72
C PRO A 7 41.48 45.03 -18.49
N ASN A 8 41.71 43.76 -18.89
CA ASN A 8 42.78 43.18 -19.76
C ASN A 8 44.13 42.87 -19.04
N SER A 9 45.06 42.03 -19.55
CA SER A 9 45.22 41.39 -20.89
C SER A 9 45.92 40.01 -20.85
N ASN A 10 45.91 39.28 -21.97
CA ASN A 10 46.74 38.08 -22.22
C ASN A 10 48.25 38.41 -22.37
N MET A 11 49.13 37.40 -22.27
CA MET A 11 49.85 36.76 -23.41
C MET A 11 51.30 36.30 -23.10
N TYR A 12 51.80 35.35 -23.91
CA TYR A 12 53.18 34.89 -24.16
C TYR A 12 53.75 33.60 -23.51
N ARG A 13 54.29 32.79 -24.44
CA ARG A 13 55.00 31.51 -24.34
C ARG A 13 56.32 31.59 -23.55
N GLY A 14 56.78 30.45 -23.00
CA GLY A 14 58.18 30.27 -22.57
C GLY A 14 58.52 28.84 -22.11
N SER A 15 59.35 28.13 -22.89
CA SER A 15 60.10 26.90 -22.55
C SER A 15 61.44 26.97 -23.31
N PRO A 16 62.51 26.17 -23.02
CA PRO A 16 62.57 24.97 -22.16
C PRO A 16 63.83 24.86 -21.22
N ASP A 17 63.92 23.77 -20.41
CA ASP A 17 65.10 22.95 -19.99
C ASP A 17 66.50 23.54 -19.60
N PRO A 18 67.47 22.76 -19.02
CA PRO A 18 67.40 21.57 -18.13
C PRO A 18 68.48 21.47 -16.98
N ARG A 19 68.36 20.41 -16.14
CA ARG A 19 69.43 19.53 -15.53
C ARG A 19 70.30 19.93 -14.30
N LEU A 20 70.73 18.86 -13.57
CA LEU A 20 71.80 18.72 -12.53
C LEU A 20 71.53 19.38 -11.14
N SER A 21 72.05 18.96 -9.97
CA SER A 21 72.62 17.70 -9.39
C SER A 21 72.95 17.97 -7.86
N GLN A 22 73.30 17.08 -6.89
CA GLN A 22 73.44 15.61 -6.74
C GLN A 22 73.59 15.20 -5.22
N TYR A 23 73.79 13.90 -4.93
CA TYR A 23 74.43 13.27 -3.73
C TYR A 23 73.68 12.95 -2.40
N ASN A 24 74.15 11.85 -1.77
CA ASN A 24 73.63 11.11 -0.61
C ASN A 24 74.03 11.68 0.76
N GLN A 25 73.31 11.28 1.84
CA GLN A 25 73.90 10.57 3.00
C GLN A 25 72.89 9.95 4.00
N GLN A 26 73.31 8.83 4.61
CA GLN A 26 72.84 8.21 5.88
C GLN A 26 74.12 7.91 6.72
N PRO A 27 74.12 7.28 7.94
CA PRO A 27 73.05 6.89 8.88
C PRO A 27 73.34 7.27 10.38
N MET A 28 72.63 6.65 11.34
CA MET A 28 73.05 6.35 12.75
C MET A 28 72.99 7.47 13.82
N ARG A 29 72.78 7.24 15.14
CA ARG A 29 72.26 6.09 15.99
C ARG A 29 72.13 6.55 17.47
N GLN A 30 71.64 5.67 18.37
CA GLN A 30 71.78 5.63 19.86
C GLN A 30 70.71 6.37 20.71
N ASN A 31 70.30 5.93 21.93
CA ASN A 31 70.52 4.67 22.68
C ASN A 31 69.54 4.45 23.88
N GLY A 32 69.19 3.19 24.20
CA GLY A 32 69.10 2.67 25.58
C GLY A 32 67.78 2.73 26.39
N VAL A 33 67.54 1.90 27.45
CA VAL A 33 68.17 0.65 27.97
C VAL A 33 67.18 -0.13 28.90
N ARG A 34 66.94 -1.44 28.63
CA ARG A 34 66.58 -2.60 29.53
C ARG A 34 65.31 -2.53 30.46
N SER A 35 64.79 -3.64 31.04
CA SER A 35 65.35 -5.00 31.26
C SER A 35 64.34 -6.19 31.36
N SER A 36 64.74 -7.35 30.78
CA SER A 36 64.63 -8.78 31.25
C SER A 36 63.36 -9.31 31.98
N TYR A 37 62.84 -10.52 31.70
CA TYR A 37 63.55 -11.83 31.78
C TYR A 37 63.05 -12.94 30.83
N GLN A 38 63.76 -14.08 30.81
CA GLN A 38 63.57 -15.32 30.00
C GLN A 38 62.67 -16.36 30.76
N ARG A 39 62.30 -17.58 30.30
CA ARG A 39 63.01 -18.59 29.46
C ARG A 39 62.06 -19.72 28.94
N GLN A 40 62.53 -20.49 27.94
CA GLN A 40 61.97 -21.73 27.33
C GLN A 40 62.56 -23.03 27.99
N PRO A 41 62.35 -24.28 27.49
CA PRO A 41 61.17 -24.99 26.92
C PRO A 41 61.01 -26.43 27.51
N GLN A 42 60.09 -27.28 26.99
CA GLN A 42 60.36 -28.72 26.79
C GLN A 42 59.39 -29.41 25.80
N GLN A 43 59.82 -30.55 25.23
CA GLN A 43 59.09 -31.40 24.27
C GLN A 43 58.60 -32.70 24.94
N TYR A 44 57.67 -33.41 24.30
CA TYR A 44 57.79 -34.87 24.11
C TYR A 44 57.14 -35.29 22.78
N ASN A 45 57.66 -36.36 22.18
CA ASN A 45 57.26 -36.89 20.88
C ASN A 45 57.53 -38.41 20.84
N MET A 46 56.63 -39.23 20.27
CA MET A 46 56.94 -40.60 19.81
C MET A 46 55.83 -41.17 18.90
N ASP A 47 56.25 -42.02 17.98
CA ASP A 47 55.56 -42.69 16.86
C ASP A 47 55.69 -44.24 17.04
N PRO A 48 55.36 -45.16 16.09
CA PRO A 48 54.27 -45.25 15.10
C PRO A 48 53.61 -46.68 15.10
N LEU A 49 53.17 -47.18 13.92
CA LEU A 49 52.78 -48.56 13.47
C LEU A 49 51.27 -48.75 13.19
N SER A 50 50.79 -49.46 12.14
CA SER A 50 51.42 -49.95 10.89
C SER A 50 50.34 -50.33 9.83
N ARG A 51 50.75 -50.55 8.56
CA ARG A 51 49.97 -51.16 7.44
C ARG A 51 50.54 -52.58 7.13
N PRO A 52 49.96 -53.48 6.28
CA PRO A 52 48.96 -53.27 5.20
C PRO A 52 47.88 -54.38 4.94
N HIS A 53 47.09 -54.16 3.87
CA HIS A 53 46.62 -55.14 2.85
C HIS A 53 45.24 -55.87 2.85
N ARG A 54 44.76 -56.04 1.58
CA ARG A 54 43.81 -57.01 0.97
C ARG A 54 42.27 -56.80 1.01
N GLN A 55 41.70 -56.83 -0.20
CA GLN A 55 40.35 -57.28 -0.60
C GLN A 55 40.39 -58.83 -0.87
N PRO A 56 39.34 -59.57 -1.32
CA PRO A 56 37.98 -59.15 -1.76
C PRO A 56 36.77 -60.09 -1.39
N GLN A 57 35.56 -59.63 -1.78
CA GLN A 57 34.40 -60.42 -2.30
C GLN A 57 33.58 -61.46 -1.48
N GLN A 58 32.26 -61.43 -1.78
CA GLN A 58 31.27 -62.55 -1.89
C GLN A 58 30.65 -63.28 -0.66
N SER A 59 29.40 -62.87 -0.36
CA SER A 59 28.16 -63.69 -0.56
C SER A 59 27.46 -64.46 0.60
N GLN A 60 26.14 -64.68 0.37
CA GLN A 60 25.22 -65.70 0.92
C GLN A 60 24.41 -65.45 2.21
N GLN A 61 23.40 -66.31 2.41
CA GLN A 61 22.16 -66.21 3.24
C GLN A 61 22.27 -67.14 4.51
N PRO A 62 21.23 -67.44 5.37
CA PRO A 62 19.79 -67.16 5.31
C PRO A 62 19.00 -66.86 6.63
N ARG A 63 17.67 -66.83 6.46
CA ARG A 63 16.49 -66.85 7.38
C ARG A 63 16.55 -67.89 8.55
N PRO A 64 15.67 -67.88 9.60
CA PRO A 64 14.18 -67.65 9.52
C PRO A 64 13.40 -67.06 10.74
N GLY A 65 12.08 -66.86 10.54
CA GLY A 65 11.07 -66.59 11.60
C GLY A 65 9.67 -66.15 11.08
N ARG A 66 8.60 -66.87 11.42
CA ARG A 66 7.14 -66.63 11.10
C ARG A 66 6.28 -67.33 12.17
N PRO A 67 5.04 -66.90 12.53
CA PRO A 67 3.81 -66.88 11.68
C PRO A 67 2.99 -65.54 11.79
N VAL A 68 1.95 -65.16 11.00
CA VAL A 68 0.85 -65.81 10.22
C VAL A 68 -0.41 -66.12 11.10
N ARG A 69 -1.66 -65.66 10.80
CA ARG A 69 -2.66 -66.20 9.82
C ARG A 69 -3.92 -65.25 9.57
N PRO A 70 -5.14 -65.63 9.06
CA PRO A 70 -5.75 -65.06 7.81
C PRO A 70 -7.26 -64.60 8.00
N PRO A 71 -8.25 -64.75 7.07
CA PRO A 71 -8.30 -64.91 5.60
C PRO A 71 -9.27 -63.93 4.84
N SER A 72 -9.25 -63.84 3.50
CA SER A 72 -10.27 -64.46 2.60
C SER A 72 -9.97 -64.19 1.10
N SER A 73 -10.82 -64.63 0.14
CA SER A 73 -10.33 -65.01 -1.21
C SER A 73 -11.35 -65.23 -2.35
N HIS A 74 -10.91 -65.05 -3.62
CA HIS A 74 -11.34 -65.76 -4.87
C HIS A 74 -12.70 -65.35 -5.56
N HIS A 75 -12.98 -65.53 -6.88
CA HIS A 75 -12.24 -66.10 -8.05
C HIS A 75 -12.83 -65.78 -9.49
N TYR A 76 -12.09 -66.16 -10.56
CA TYR A 76 -12.49 -66.56 -11.97
C TYR A 76 -12.95 -65.51 -13.05
N PRO A 77 -13.15 -65.84 -14.39
CA PRO A 77 -12.06 -66.08 -15.38
C PRO A 77 -12.25 -65.55 -16.87
N GLN A 78 -11.44 -66.11 -17.79
CA GLN A 78 -11.04 -65.84 -19.20
C GLN A 78 -12.04 -65.67 -20.40
N GLN A 79 -11.58 -64.86 -21.39
CA GLN A 79 -11.62 -64.96 -22.89
C GLN A 79 -12.71 -65.74 -23.69
N GLN A 80 -13.38 -65.07 -24.66
CA GLN A 80 -13.37 -65.44 -26.11
C GLN A 80 -13.89 -64.30 -27.05
N GLN A 81 -14.38 -64.57 -28.28
CA GLN A 81 -14.13 -63.75 -29.49
C GLN A 81 -15.33 -63.45 -30.43
N GLN A 82 -15.37 -62.20 -30.96
CA GLN A 82 -16.05 -61.68 -32.19
C GLN A 82 -17.60 -61.47 -32.33
N MET A 83 -17.92 -60.32 -32.95
CA MET A 83 -19.09 -59.94 -33.79
C MET A 83 -20.54 -60.06 -33.28
N MET A 84 -21.19 -58.91 -32.99
CA MET A 84 -22.29 -58.37 -33.85
C MET A 84 -22.65 -56.90 -33.52
N MET A 85 -23.72 -56.35 -34.11
CA MET A 85 -24.05 -54.91 -34.20
C MET A 85 -24.83 -54.31 -33.00
N SER A 86 -24.91 -52.96 -33.01
CA SER A 86 -26.02 -52.12 -32.49
C SER A 86 -25.96 -51.56 -31.05
N GLN A 87 -25.83 -50.22 -30.99
CA GLN A 87 -26.35 -49.27 -29.99
C GLN A 87 -25.94 -49.37 -28.49
N GLY A 88 -25.94 -48.21 -27.81
CA GLY A 88 -25.94 -48.12 -26.33
C GLY A 88 -24.66 -47.56 -25.69
N ASN A 89 -24.45 -46.25 -25.73
CA ASN A 89 -23.29 -45.58 -25.11
C ASN A 89 -23.63 -45.04 -23.70
N TYR A 90 -23.08 -45.64 -22.64
CA TYR A 90 -22.95 -45.00 -21.32
C TYR A 90 -21.59 -45.34 -20.68
N ARG A 91 -21.00 -44.37 -19.99
CA ARG A 91 -19.59 -44.37 -19.55
C ARG A 91 -19.48 -43.92 -18.10
N ARG A 92 -18.56 -44.49 -17.30
CA ARG A 92 -18.04 -43.82 -16.09
C ARG A 92 -16.72 -44.42 -15.56
N VAL A 93 -15.99 -43.59 -14.80
CA VAL A 93 -14.75 -43.83 -14.03
C VAL A 93 -13.45 -44.01 -14.84
N ASP A 94 -12.69 -42.92 -14.95
CA ASP A 94 -11.29 -42.70 -14.50
C ASP A 94 -10.24 -43.84 -14.64
N MET A 95 -8.98 -43.60 -15.04
CA MET A 95 -8.07 -42.55 -14.54
C MET A 95 -6.93 -42.13 -15.51
N ASN A 96 -6.39 -40.93 -15.22
CA ASN A 96 -5.00 -40.45 -15.35
C ASN A 96 -4.29 -40.20 -16.70
N ARG A 97 -3.92 -38.91 -16.84
CA ARG A 97 -2.59 -38.37 -17.24
C ARG A 97 -2.24 -38.29 -18.74
N SER A 98 -2.78 -37.27 -19.39
CA SER A 98 -1.97 -36.32 -20.18
C SER A 98 -2.56 -34.91 -20.07
N ARG A 99 -1.72 -33.87 -20.04
CA ARG A 99 -2.16 -32.46 -20.03
C ARG A 99 -1.30 -31.64 -20.98
N SER A 100 -1.91 -31.18 -22.07
CA SER A 100 -1.36 -30.18 -22.98
C SER A 100 -2.41 -29.10 -23.24
N LEU A 101 -1.96 -27.83 -23.17
CA LEU A 101 -2.46 -26.61 -23.82
C LEU A 101 -3.96 -26.22 -23.80
N SER A 102 -4.15 -24.90 -23.93
CA SER A 102 -5.38 -24.17 -24.34
C SER A 102 -6.47 -23.78 -23.31
N ARG A 103 -6.59 -22.46 -23.13
CA ARG A 103 -7.81 -21.61 -23.20
C ARG A 103 -9.13 -22.09 -22.55
N PRO A 104 -9.63 -21.41 -21.50
CA PRO A 104 -11.02 -21.52 -21.07
C PRO A 104 -11.96 -20.69 -21.95
N GLU A 105 -12.76 -21.36 -22.77
CA GLU A 105 -13.83 -20.73 -23.57
C GLU A 105 -15.06 -20.38 -22.68
N ARG A 106 -15.78 -19.29 -22.97
CA ARG A 106 -16.94 -18.86 -22.17
C ARG A 106 -18.17 -19.74 -22.45
N GLN A 107 -18.83 -20.25 -21.41
CA GLN A 107 -20.14 -20.88 -21.58
C GLN A 107 -21.23 -19.82 -21.86
N ARG A 108 -21.89 -19.94 -23.02
CA ARG A 108 -23.19 -19.31 -23.30
C ARG A 108 -24.30 -20.07 -22.56
N PRO A 109 -25.39 -19.41 -22.15
CA PRO A 109 -26.60 -20.11 -21.70
C PRO A 109 -27.23 -20.88 -22.86
N LYS A 110 -27.78 -22.07 -22.60
CA LYS A 110 -28.67 -22.78 -23.53
C LYS A 110 -30.13 -22.39 -23.25
N GLN A 111 -30.88 -22.06 -24.30
CA GLN A 111 -32.34 -21.97 -24.25
C GLN A 111 -32.99 -23.35 -24.42
N GLY A 112 -34.28 -23.45 -24.08
CA GLY A 112 -35.19 -24.45 -24.63
C GLY A 112 -35.18 -25.83 -23.97
N LEU A 113 -35.97 -25.99 -22.91
CA LEU A 113 -36.64 -27.26 -22.58
C LEU A 113 -37.77 -26.97 -21.59
N ILE A 114 -39.02 -26.97 -22.09
CA ILE A 114 -40.22 -26.82 -21.25
C ILE A 114 -40.34 -28.05 -20.34
N ARG A 115 -40.63 -27.85 -19.05
CA ARG A 115 -40.78 -28.92 -18.05
C ARG A 115 -42.12 -28.80 -17.34
N SER A 116 -42.70 -29.94 -16.98
CA SER A 116 -44.03 -30.03 -16.38
C SER A 116 -44.07 -29.48 -14.94
N PRO A 117 -45.12 -28.71 -14.54
CA PRO A 117 -45.21 -28.08 -13.22
C PRO A 117 -45.02 -29.04 -12.03
N SER A 118 -45.50 -30.28 -12.16
CA SER A 118 -45.41 -31.32 -11.13
C SER A 118 -43.96 -31.69 -10.73
N GLN A 119 -42.99 -31.62 -11.65
CA GLN A 119 -41.57 -31.81 -11.33
C GLN A 119 -40.98 -30.59 -10.62
N GLN A 120 -41.42 -29.39 -11.02
CA GLN A 120 -40.96 -28.12 -10.46
C GLN A 120 -41.42 -27.97 -9.00
N GLN A 121 -42.65 -28.39 -8.69
CA GLN A 121 -43.22 -28.36 -7.34
C GLN A 121 -42.54 -29.38 -6.39
N ARG A 122 -42.23 -30.59 -6.87
CA ARG A 122 -41.47 -31.59 -6.09
C ARG A 122 -40.03 -31.14 -5.79
N MET A 123 -39.33 -30.52 -6.76
CA MET A 123 -38.02 -29.91 -6.47
C MET A 123 -38.12 -28.72 -5.52
N MET A 124 -39.19 -27.93 -5.55
CA MET A 124 -39.40 -26.84 -4.58
C MET A 124 -39.51 -27.36 -3.15
N GLN A 125 -40.26 -28.44 -2.92
CA GLN A 125 -40.34 -29.07 -1.60
C GLN A 125 -38.99 -29.65 -1.14
N GLN A 126 -38.24 -30.33 -2.02
CA GLN A 126 -36.91 -30.83 -1.69
C GLN A 126 -35.91 -29.68 -1.41
N GLN A 127 -35.94 -28.59 -2.18
CA GLN A 127 -35.13 -27.40 -1.91
C GLN A 127 -35.52 -26.71 -0.59
N GLN A 128 -36.81 -26.64 -0.23
CA GLN A 128 -37.24 -26.12 1.06
C GLN A 128 -36.79 -27.00 2.24
N GLN A 129 -36.80 -28.33 2.09
CA GLN A 129 -36.20 -29.23 3.10
C GLN A 129 -34.68 -29.06 3.19
N GLN A 130 -33.96 -28.94 2.07
CA GLN A 130 -32.52 -28.66 2.07
C GLN A 130 -32.19 -27.28 2.66
N GLN A 131 -32.98 -26.24 2.39
CA GLN A 131 -32.81 -24.91 2.99
C GLN A 131 -33.11 -24.91 4.50
N ARG A 132 -34.10 -25.70 4.97
CA ARG A 132 -34.34 -25.87 6.41
C ARG A 132 -33.14 -26.53 7.11
N MET A 133 -32.51 -27.53 6.50
CA MET A 133 -31.27 -28.14 7.06
C MET A 133 -30.01 -27.28 6.89
N MET A 134 -29.92 -26.43 5.86
CA MET A 134 -28.79 -25.50 5.70
C MET A 134 -28.89 -24.22 6.54
N ARG A 135 -29.90 -24.07 7.41
CA ARG A 135 -30.02 -22.92 8.32
C ARG A 135 -29.03 -22.93 9.50
N GLN A 136 -28.10 -23.89 9.55
CA GLN A 136 -27.03 -23.99 10.56
C GLN A 136 -25.65 -24.29 9.93
N ARG A 137 -25.12 -23.37 9.12
CA ARG A 137 -23.69 -23.31 8.80
C ARG A 137 -23.19 -21.85 8.89
N PRO A 138 -22.46 -21.48 9.97
CA PRO A 138 -21.71 -20.23 10.02
C PRO A 138 -20.62 -20.18 8.93
N SER A 139 -20.22 -18.97 8.54
CA SER A 139 -18.95 -18.75 7.84
C SER A 139 -17.77 -19.03 8.78
N ASN A 140 -16.68 -19.60 8.27
CA ASN A 140 -15.53 -20.06 9.07
C ASN A 140 -14.58 -18.93 9.55
N GLN A 141 -15.15 -17.94 10.25
CA GLN A 141 -14.46 -17.19 11.30
C GLN A 141 -15.47 -17.02 12.46
N PRO A 142 -15.26 -17.65 13.63
CA PRO A 142 -16.12 -17.40 14.78
C PRO A 142 -15.89 -15.95 15.27
N MET A 143 -16.96 -15.23 15.57
CA MET A 143 -16.84 -14.03 16.39
C MET A 143 -16.19 -14.41 17.74
N PRO A 144 -15.34 -13.55 18.34
CA PRO A 144 -14.82 -13.81 19.67
C PRO A 144 -15.97 -14.03 20.65
N ASN A 145 -15.91 -15.07 21.50
CA ASN A 145 -16.97 -15.37 22.47
C ASN A 145 -17.31 -14.16 23.36
N ARG A 146 -16.36 -13.24 23.60
CA ARG A 146 -16.60 -11.98 24.33
C ARG A 146 -17.55 -11.04 23.57
N LEU A 147 -17.38 -10.89 22.25
CA LEU A 147 -18.28 -10.12 21.38
C LEU A 147 -19.65 -10.80 21.28
N GLN A 148 -19.69 -12.13 21.20
CA GLN A 148 -20.95 -12.88 21.16
C GLN A 148 -21.72 -12.77 22.48
N ASN A 149 -21.02 -12.82 23.63
CA ASN A 149 -21.60 -12.57 24.95
C ASN A 149 -22.04 -11.10 25.11
N GLN A 150 -21.25 -10.13 24.64
CA GLN A 150 -21.64 -8.71 24.64
C GLN A 150 -22.88 -8.44 23.78
N LEU A 151 -22.98 -9.04 22.59
CA LEU A 151 -24.17 -8.99 21.75
C LEU A 151 -25.38 -9.69 22.39
N GLN A 152 -25.17 -10.72 23.22
CA GLN A 152 -26.25 -11.32 24.02
C GLN A 152 -26.64 -10.45 25.22
N GLN A 153 -25.68 -9.85 25.95
CA GLN A 153 -25.95 -8.93 27.05
C GLN A 153 -26.65 -7.67 26.57
N GLN A 154 -26.18 -7.05 25.48
CA GLN A 154 -26.87 -5.89 24.86
C GLN A 154 -28.26 -6.26 24.36
N LYS A 155 -28.48 -7.45 23.77
CA LYS A 155 -29.83 -7.90 23.42
C LYS A 155 -30.72 -8.17 24.63
N PHE A 156 -30.15 -8.65 25.74
CA PHE A 156 -30.88 -8.88 26.98
C PHE A 156 -31.24 -7.57 27.68
N GLN A 157 -30.31 -6.61 27.73
CA GLN A 157 -30.54 -5.24 28.19
C GLN A 157 -31.59 -4.55 27.31
N GLN A 158 -31.47 -4.61 25.98
CA GLN A 158 -32.48 -4.09 25.05
C GLN A 158 -33.85 -4.77 25.24
N GLN A 159 -33.91 -6.05 25.60
CA GLN A 159 -35.17 -6.76 25.88
C GLN A 159 -35.79 -6.36 27.24
N GLN A 160 -34.97 -6.07 28.26
CA GLN A 160 -35.42 -5.49 29.53
C GLN A 160 -35.90 -4.05 29.34
N GLU A 161 -35.09 -3.20 28.70
CA GLU A 161 -35.42 -1.81 28.36
C GLU A 161 -36.68 -1.72 27.47
N ALA A 162 -36.89 -2.68 26.57
CA ALA A 162 -38.07 -2.77 25.72
C ALA A 162 -39.37 -3.12 26.46
N GLY A 163 -39.33 -3.51 27.74
CA GLY A 163 -40.52 -3.90 28.51
C GLY A 163 -41.13 -5.24 28.07
N LEU A 164 -40.30 -6.18 27.62
CA LEU A 164 -40.73 -7.49 27.11
C LEU A 164 -40.67 -8.62 28.16
N LEU A 165 -40.28 -8.31 29.40
CA LEU A 165 -40.05 -9.26 30.50
C LEU A 165 -40.40 -8.64 31.87
N ASP A 166 -41.60 -8.08 32.04
CA ASP A 166 -42.01 -7.43 33.31
C ASP A 166 -42.42 -8.42 34.43
N ASP A 167 -42.65 -9.70 34.13
CA ASP A 167 -43.18 -10.71 35.07
C ASP A 167 -42.10 -11.55 35.80
N LEU A 168 -41.08 -10.90 36.39
CA LEU A 168 -40.19 -11.54 37.38
C LEU A 168 -39.90 -10.62 38.58
N PRO A 169 -39.94 -11.14 39.84
CA PRO A 169 -39.87 -10.33 41.04
C PRO A 169 -38.47 -9.75 41.31
N LYS A 170 -38.44 -8.51 41.81
CA LYS A 170 -37.21 -7.77 42.14
C LYS A 170 -36.52 -8.30 43.41
N GLY A 171 -35.73 -9.36 43.27
CA GLY A 171 -34.74 -9.75 44.28
C GLY A 171 -33.59 -8.74 44.34
N LYS A 172 -33.26 -8.23 45.53
CA LYS A 172 -32.02 -7.50 45.77
C LYS A 172 -30.90 -8.50 46.09
N GLU A 173 -30.09 -8.85 45.11
CA GLU A 173 -28.76 -9.41 45.33
C GLU A 173 -27.72 -8.44 44.79
N GLU A 174 -26.94 -7.85 45.69
CA GLU A 174 -25.77 -7.04 45.34
C GLU A 174 -24.66 -7.98 44.88
N ILE A 175 -24.63 -8.30 43.57
CA ILE A 175 -23.54 -9.06 42.96
C ILE A 175 -22.23 -8.30 43.24
N PRO A 176 -21.26 -8.90 43.95
CA PRO A 176 -19.99 -8.24 44.21
C PRO A 176 -19.28 -7.97 42.88
N GLN A 177 -19.07 -6.69 42.55
CA GLN A 177 -18.26 -6.32 41.39
C GLN A 177 -16.79 -6.58 41.72
N GLU A 178 -16.33 -7.82 41.48
CA GLU A 178 -14.90 -8.06 41.28
C GLU A 178 -14.39 -7.11 40.19
N GLU A 179 -13.28 -6.40 40.47
CA GLU A 179 -12.56 -5.67 39.43
C GLU A 179 -12.11 -6.68 38.36
N GLU A 180 -12.71 -6.69 37.16
CA GLU A 180 -12.31 -7.61 36.09
C GLU A 180 -10.89 -7.27 35.64
N LYS A 181 -9.90 -7.96 36.25
CA LYS A 181 -8.47 -7.77 36.00
C LYS A 181 -8.20 -7.77 34.50
N VAL A 182 -7.96 -6.56 33.96
CA VAL A 182 -7.92 -6.28 32.52
C VAL A 182 -7.01 -7.28 31.83
N LYS A 183 -7.60 -8.19 31.05
CA LYS A 183 -6.88 -9.24 30.34
C LYS A 183 -6.08 -8.58 29.21
N VAL A 184 -4.77 -8.51 29.39
CA VAL A 184 -3.85 -7.76 28.52
C VAL A 184 -3.48 -8.52 27.23
N LEU A 185 -3.65 -9.85 27.22
CA LEU A 185 -3.33 -10.74 26.10
C LEU A 185 -4.61 -11.23 25.40
N THR A 186 -5.39 -10.28 24.88
CA THR A 186 -6.68 -10.50 24.18
C THR A 186 -6.52 -10.77 22.68
N SER A 187 -5.63 -10.03 22.01
CA SER A 187 -5.44 -10.10 20.55
C SER A 187 -4.30 -11.04 20.15
N TRP A 188 -4.41 -11.63 18.95
CA TRP A 188 -3.29 -12.32 18.29
C TRP A 188 -2.04 -11.42 18.18
N TRP A 189 -2.24 -10.14 17.84
CA TRP A 189 -1.16 -9.16 17.79
C TRP A 189 -0.49 -8.95 19.16
N ALA A 190 -1.29 -8.88 20.23
CA ALA A 190 -0.78 -8.74 21.59
C ALA A 190 0.09 -9.95 22.01
N TRP A 191 -0.30 -11.16 21.61
CA TRP A 191 0.48 -12.39 21.77
C TRP A 191 1.77 -12.39 20.94
N CYS A 192 1.73 -12.00 19.66
CA CYS A 192 2.92 -11.86 18.83
C CYS A 192 3.91 -10.87 19.43
N ALA A 193 3.44 -9.71 19.92
CA ALA A 193 4.29 -8.72 20.57
C ALA A 193 4.90 -9.22 21.90
N TYR A 194 4.16 -10.04 22.66
CA TYR A 194 4.69 -10.69 23.86
C TYR A 194 5.81 -11.69 23.52
N LEU A 195 5.60 -12.54 22.50
CA LEU A 195 6.60 -13.51 22.05
C LEU A 195 7.86 -12.82 21.49
N MET A 196 7.71 -11.80 20.63
CA MET A 196 8.82 -11.00 20.08
C MET A 196 9.62 -10.21 21.13
N THR A 197 9.09 -10.08 22.36
CA THR A 197 9.76 -9.38 23.48
C THR A 197 9.93 -10.26 24.72
N CYS A 198 9.84 -11.59 24.58
CA CYS A 198 9.88 -12.54 25.70
C CYS A 198 11.21 -12.49 26.48
N CYS A 199 12.31 -12.13 25.81
CA CYS A 199 13.63 -11.89 26.39
C CYS A 199 13.67 -10.71 27.39
N ILE A 200 12.64 -9.85 27.42
CA ILE A 200 12.54 -8.70 28.33
C ILE A 200 11.41 -8.96 29.33
N PRO A 201 11.70 -9.41 30.57
CA PRO A 201 10.69 -9.85 31.52
C PRO A 201 9.94 -8.69 32.19
N ASN A 202 8.73 -8.99 32.72
CA ASN A 202 7.86 -7.99 33.39
C ASN A 202 8.46 -7.37 34.66
N TRP A 203 9.55 -7.89 35.22
CA TRP A 203 10.27 -7.22 36.31
C TRP A 203 11.12 -6.05 35.79
N PHE A 204 11.85 -6.25 34.68
CA PHE A 204 12.70 -5.23 34.06
C PHE A 204 11.89 -4.00 33.63
N LEU A 205 10.70 -4.24 33.05
CA LEU A 205 9.78 -3.16 32.65
C LEU A 205 9.27 -2.32 33.84
N ARG A 206 9.03 -2.95 34.99
CA ARG A 206 8.56 -2.27 36.21
C ARG A 206 9.67 -1.53 36.94
N VAL A 207 10.86 -2.14 37.03
CA VAL A 207 12.00 -1.62 37.81
C VAL A 207 12.85 -0.66 36.98
N CYS A 208 13.42 -1.12 35.88
CA CYS A 208 14.40 -0.36 35.09
C CYS A 208 13.72 0.71 34.21
N LEU A 209 12.60 0.36 33.56
CA LEU A 209 11.85 1.28 32.69
C LEU A 209 10.69 2.02 33.40
N ARG A 210 10.52 1.82 34.72
CA ARG A 210 9.49 2.47 35.57
C ARG A 210 8.03 2.32 35.09
N LYS A 211 7.73 1.43 34.14
CA LYS A 211 6.37 1.21 33.59
C LYS A 211 5.54 0.32 34.52
N LYS A 212 4.97 0.93 35.57
CA LYS A 212 4.15 0.21 36.57
C LYS A 212 2.88 -0.42 35.98
N ASN A 213 2.10 0.33 35.18
CA ASN A 213 0.78 -0.10 34.70
C ASN A 213 0.90 -1.18 33.61
N PRO A 214 0.11 -2.28 33.66
CA PRO A 214 0.28 -3.42 32.77
C PRO A 214 -0.07 -3.12 31.30
N MET A 215 -1.09 -2.28 31.04
CA MET A 215 -1.40 -1.82 29.68
C MET A 215 -0.27 -0.98 29.08
N VAL A 216 0.46 -0.22 29.90
CA VAL A 216 1.63 0.59 29.47
C VAL A 216 2.87 -0.28 29.21
N GLN A 217 2.98 -1.44 29.87
CA GLN A 217 3.97 -2.47 29.54
C GLN A 217 3.65 -3.11 28.18
N GLN A 218 2.39 -3.50 27.96
CA GLN A 218 1.95 -4.11 26.70
C GLN A 218 2.08 -3.16 25.51
N ALA A 219 1.62 -1.91 25.66
CA ALA A 219 1.78 -0.88 24.63
C ALA A 219 3.25 -0.67 24.24
N TRP A 220 4.17 -0.78 25.21
CA TRP A 220 5.61 -0.74 24.93
C TRP A 220 6.13 -2.00 24.23
N ARG A 221 5.63 -3.20 24.58
CA ARG A 221 5.96 -4.46 23.88
C ARG A 221 5.55 -4.42 22.42
N GLU A 222 4.34 -3.94 22.13
CA GLU A 222 3.83 -3.77 20.76
C GLU A 222 4.66 -2.74 19.98
N LYS A 223 4.97 -1.58 20.57
CA LYS A 223 5.85 -0.58 19.96
C LYS A 223 7.23 -1.16 19.63
N LEU A 224 7.87 -1.84 20.59
CA LEU A 224 9.18 -2.46 20.37
C LEU A 224 9.12 -3.56 19.29
N SER A 225 8.03 -4.33 19.24
CA SER A 225 7.83 -5.38 18.24
C SER A 225 7.65 -4.80 16.83
N LEU A 226 6.92 -3.68 16.67
CA LEU A 226 6.88 -2.93 15.42
C LEU A 226 8.28 -2.45 15.01
N CYS A 227 9.04 -1.85 15.93
CA CYS A 227 10.40 -1.41 15.66
C CYS A 227 11.33 -2.58 15.27
N TYR A 228 11.24 -3.75 15.91
CA TYR A 228 12.00 -4.94 15.51
C TYR A 228 11.58 -5.47 14.14
N ILE A 229 10.29 -5.50 13.81
CA ILE A 229 9.81 -5.90 12.47
C ILE A 229 10.31 -4.91 11.40
N ILE A 230 10.24 -3.61 11.66
CA ILE A 230 10.77 -2.56 10.77
C ILE A 230 12.28 -2.74 10.57
N LEU A 231 13.06 -2.91 11.65
CA LEU A 231 14.51 -3.12 11.55
C LEU A 231 14.87 -4.42 10.81
N LEU A 232 14.12 -5.50 11.01
CA LEU A 232 14.30 -6.77 10.30
C LEU A 232 13.99 -6.63 8.81
N LEU A 233 12.88 -5.99 8.44
CA LEU A 233 12.51 -5.76 7.03
C LEU A 233 13.51 -4.82 6.33
N CYS A 234 13.95 -3.76 7.02
CA CYS A 234 15.00 -2.86 6.54
C CYS A 234 16.34 -3.59 6.35
N GLY A 235 16.73 -4.43 7.31
CA GLY A 235 17.94 -5.26 7.23
C GLY A 235 17.87 -6.32 6.13
N ALA A 236 16.71 -6.94 5.94
CA ALA A 236 16.46 -7.88 4.85
C ALA A 236 16.53 -7.20 3.47
N LEU A 237 15.96 -5.99 3.32
CA LEU A 237 16.07 -5.21 2.09
C LEU A 237 17.53 -4.82 1.81
N ALA A 238 18.29 -4.40 2.83
CA ALA A 238 19.71 -4.09 2.69
C ALA A 238 20.55 -5.33 2.36
N PHE A 239 20.24 -6.48 2.96
CA PHE A 239 20.88 -7.74 2.62
C PHE A 239 20.57 -8.15 1.17
N ILE A 240 19.32 -8.07 0.71
CA ILE A 240 18.96 -8.40 -0.67
C ILE A 240 19.65 -7.45 -1.67
N THR A 241 19.75 -6.15 -1.34
CA THR A 241 20.31 -5.14 -2.25
C THR A 241 21.85 -5.15 -2.33
N TYR A 242 22.56 -5.42 -1.22
CA TYR A 242 24.03 -5.31 -1.15
C TYR A 242 24.75 -6.49 -0.47
N GLY A 243 24.05 -7.26 0.37
CA GLY A 243 24.62 -8.43 1.04
C GLY A 243 24.65 -9.66 0.13
N LEU A 244 23.60 -9.85 -0.66
CA LEU A 244 23.42 -10.99 -1.56
C LEU A 244 24.53 -11.07 -2.60
N THR A 245 24.91 -9.92 -3.18
CA THR A 245 26.01 -9.82 -4.15
C THR A 245 27.33 -10.25 -3.51
N LYS A 246 27.67 -9.73 -2.32
CA LYS A 246 28.91 -10.09 -1.59
C LYS A 246 28.94 -11.52 -1.06
N VAL A 247 27.78 -12.14 -0.86
CA VAL A 247 27.66 -13.54 -0.39
C VAL A 247 27.68 -14.55 -1.54
N LEU A 248 27.06 -14.23 -2.67
CA LEU A 248 27.02 -15.10 -3.85
C LEU A 248 28.23 -14.91 -4.79
N CYS A 249 28.81 -13.71 -4.81
CA CYS A 249 29.93 -13.33 -5.68
C CYS A 249 31.12 -12.79 -4.84
N PRO A 250 31.81 -13.65 -4.06
CA PRO A 250 32.95 -13.23 -3.26
C PRO A 250 34.18 -12.96 -4.15
N THR A 251 34.71 -11.74 -4.05
CA THR A 251 35.90 -11.21 -4.75
C THR A 251 37.23 -11.88 -4.37
N SER A 252 37.18 -13.07 -3.76
CA SER A 252 38.33 -13.85 -3.28
C SER A 252 38.41 -15.24 -3.92
N SER A 253 37.57 -15.51 -4.93
CA SER A 253 37.39 -16.85 -5.52
C SER A 253 38.11 -17.06 -6.86
N SER A 254 38.57 -15.98 -7.50
CA SER A 254 39.45 -16.01 -8.67
C SER A 254 40.79 -15.36 -8.32
N SER A 255 41.85 -16.17 -8.14
CA SER A 255 43.23 -15.69 -8.09
C SER A 255 43.72 -15.40 -9.51
N THR A 256 43.00 -14.53 -10.21
CA THR A 256 43.06 -14.38 -11.66
C THR A 256 43.24 -12.91 -11.99
N SER A 257 44.29 -12.57 -12.76
CA SER A 257 44.48 -11.23 -13.30
C SER A 257 44.01 -11.21 -14.75
N SER A 258 43.02 -10.37 -15.06
CA SER A 258 42.51 -10.20 -16.43
C SER A 258 43.62 -9.72 -17.36
N TYR A 259 43.71 -10.32 -18.55
CA TYR A 259 44.75 -10.08 -19.55
C TYR A 259 44.62 -8.70 -20.19
N SER A 260 43.38 -8.25 -20.39
CA SER A 260 43.05 -6.91 -20.89
C SER A 260 41.95 -6.26 -20.04
N MET A 261 41.81 -4.95 -20.20
CA MET A 261 40.74 -4.17 -19.59
C MET A 261 40.24 -3.11 -20.57
N GLU A 262 39.01 -2.64 -20.42
CA GLU A 262 38.43 -1.59 -21.27
C GLU A 262 38.71 -0.19 -20.69
N VAL A 263 39.33 0.68 -21.50
CA VAL A 263 39.65 2.07 -21.14
C VAL A 263 39.15 2.97 -22.26
N ASN A 264 38.23 3.88 -21.96
CA ASN A 264 37.63 4.83 -22.92
C ASN A 264 36.99 4.17 -24.17
N GLY A 265 36.48 2.94 -24.05
CA GLY A 265 35.91 2.19 -25.18
C GLY A 265 36.93 1.50 -26.08
N GLN A 266 38.22 1.50 -25.73
CA GLN A 266 39.23 0.64 -26.32
C GLN A 266 39.71 -0.37 -25.26
N ARG A 267 39.75 -1.65 -25.63
CA ARG A 267 40.32 -2.70 -24.79
C ARG A 267 41.83 -2.71 -24.96
N VAL A 268 42.57 -2.71 -23.85
CA VAL A 268 44.03 -2.58 -23.79
C VAL A 268 44.61 -3.65 -22.85
N PRO A 269 45.83 -4.17 -23.09
CA PRO A 269 46.43 -5.18 -22.23
C PRO A 269 46.77 -4.60 -20.85
N VAL A 270 46.53 -5.37 -19.79
CA VAL A 270 46.87 -4.97 -18.42
C VAL A 270 48.40 -5.05 -18.23
N TYR A 271 48.98 -4.07 -17.54
CA TYR A 271 50.37 -4.15 -17.09
C TYR A 271 50.48 -4.86 -15.75
N ASN A 272 51.22 -5.97 -15.71
CA ASN A 272 51.58 -6.66 -14.49
C ASN A 272 53.10 -6.61 -14.30
N GLU A 273 53.58 -6.11 -13.16
CA GLU A 273 55.01 -6.05 -12.82
C GLU A 273 55.67 -7.43 -12.78
N ASN A 274 54.88 -8.50 -12.65
CA ASN A 274 55.37 -9.88 -12.60
C ASN A 274 55.19 -10.61 -13.95
N PRO A 275 56.21 -11.37 -14.40
CA PRO A 275 56.13 -12.22 -15.58
C PRO A 275 55.23 -13.45 -15.35
N ARG A 276 54.89 -14.12 -16.45
CA ARG A 276 54.05 -15.32 -16.48
C ARG A 276 54.82 -16.52 -17.01
N VAL A 277 54.50 -17.72 -16.49
CA VAL A 277 55.00 -19.01 -16.96
C VAL A 277 53.79 -19.92 -17.20
N PHE A 278 53.48 -20.18 -18.47
CA PHE A 278 52.25 -20.87 -18.89
C PHE A 278 50.98 -20.25 -18.27
N GLY A 279 50.92 -18.91 -18.24
CA GLY A 279 49.83 -18.12 -17.64
C GLY A 279 49.85 -17.98 -16.12
N GLN A 280 50.64 -18.78 -15.39
CA GLN A 280 50.80 -18.62 -13.94
C GLN A 280 51.74 -17.44 -13.63
N ILE A 281 51.32 -16.56 -12.73
CA ILE A 281 52.06 -15.34 -12.37
C ILE A 281 53.03 -15.67 -11.23
N TYR A 282 54.30 -15.34 -11.44
CA TYR A 282 55.39 -15.62 -10.49
C TYR A 282 56.11 -14.33 -10.09
N PRO A 283 56.44 -14.12 -8.80
CA PRO A 283 57.23 -12.97 -8.37
C PRO A 283 58.56 -12.85 -9.14
N MET A 284 58.88 -11.64 -9.60
CA MET A 284 60.05 -11.40 -10.45
C MET A 284 61.37 -11.80 -9.75
N ASP A 285 61.47 -11.58 -8.44
CA ASP A 285 62.62 -11.94 -7.59
C ASP A 285 62.80 -13.46 -7.43
N VAL A 286 61.68 -14.20 -7.31
CA VAL A 286 61.66 -15.67 -7.29
C VAL A 286 62.14 -16.25 -8.62
N LEU A 287 61.76 -15.66 -9.75
CA LEU A 287 62.25 -16.10 -11.06
C LEU A 287 63.71 -15.69 -11.31
N GLN A 288 64.12 -14.48 -10.89
CA GLN A 288 65.52 -14.06 -10.96
C GLN A 288 66.44 -15.00 -10.18
N SER A 289 66.05 -15.35 -8.96
CA SER A 289 66.80 -16.30 -8.13
C SER A 289 66.79 -17.72 -8.71
N PHE A 290 65.66 -18.22 -9.23
CA PHE A 290 65.61 -19.51 -9.93
C PHE A 290 66.52 -19.54 -11.18
N PHE A 291 66.43 -18.55 -12.06
CA PHE A 291 67.24 -18.46 -13.28
C PHE A 291 68.74 -18.39 -12.95
N ALA A 292 69.12 -17.68 -11.88
CA ALA A 292 70.51 -17.65 -11.41
C ALA A 292 71.03 -19.03 -11.01
N THR A 293 70.21 -19.92 -10.41
CA THR A 293 70.63 -21.32 -10.13
C THR A 293 70.90 -22.14 -11.40
N LYS A 294 70.37 -21.71 -12.54
CA LYS A 294 70.53 -22.35 -13.86
C LYS A 294 71.56 -21.65 -14.75
N GLY A 295 72.29 -20.66 -14.22
CA GLY A 295 73.30 -19.90 -14.95
C GLY A 295 72.74 -18.86 -15.92
N LEU A 296 71.48 -18.46 -15.76
CA LEU A 296 70.79 -17.45 -16.57
C LEU A 296 70.52 -16.19 -15.74
N ASN A 297 70.54 -15.02 -16.38
CA ASN A 297 70.30 -13.72 -15.74
C ASN A 297 69.04 -13.06 -16.31
N LEU A 298 67.90 -13.17 -15.62
CA LEU A 298 66.61 -12.64 -16.05
C LEU A 298 66.48 -11.14 -15.69
N THR A 299 66.58 -10.25 -16.67
CA THR A 299 66.49 -8.80 -16.45
C THR A 299 65.05 -8.32 -16.25
N ASN A 300 64.87 -7.09 -15.75
CA ASN A 300 63.53 -6.49 -15.56
C ASN A 300 62.81 -6.18 -16.89
N ASP A 301 63.46 -6.35 -18.04
CA ASP A 301 62.86 -6.20 -19.37
C ASP A 301 61.78 -7.25 -19.65
N TYR A 302 61.81 -8.37 -18.92
CA TYR A 302 60.82 -9.45 -18.99
C TYR A 302 59.56 -9.22 -18.12
N GLN A 303 59.44 -8.08 -17.43
CA GLN A 303 58.19 -7.73 -16.73
C GLN A 303 57.00 -7.70 -17.71
N ASN A 304 55.83 -8.12 -17.22
CA ASN A 304 54.62 -8.34 -18.02
C ASN A 304 54.77 -9.27 -19.26
N THR A 305 55.82 -10.08 -19.38
CA THR A 305 55.97 -11.05 -20.48
C THR A 305 55.47 -12.45 -20.10
N GLU A 306 55.27 -13.31 -21.10
CA GLU A 306 55.04 -14.76 -20.91
C GLU A 306 56.32 -15.48 -21.32
N ILE A 307 57.02 -16.07 -20.34
CA ILE A 307 58.36 -16.63 -20.51
C ILE A 307 58.37 -18.17 -20.62
N GLY A 308 57.21 -18.82 -20.63
CA GLY A 308 57.05 -20.27 -20.73
C GLY A 308 57.75 -20.92 -21.95
N ALA A 309 58.10 -20.16 -22.98
CA ALA A 309 58.86 -20.62 -24.15
C ALA A 309 60.26 -21.20 -23.81
N ILE A 310 60.86 -20.83 -22.67
CA ILE A 310 62.14 -21.41 -22.21
C ILE A 310 61.95 -22.67 -21.36
N PHE A 311 60.70 -23.01 -21.00
CA PHE A 311 60.34 -24.10 -20.12
C PHE A 311 59.75 -25.31 -20.87
N ASN A 312 60.10 -26.51 -20.41
CA ASN A 312 59.36 -27.72 -20.70
C ASN A 312 58.18 -27.84 -19.73
N GLY A 313 56.98 -27.49 -20.22
CA GLY A 313 55.72 -27.60 -19.47
C GLY A 313 55.15 -29.02 -19.36
N ASP A 314 55.74 -30.01 -20.05
CA ASP A 314 55.29 -31.41 -19.93
C ASP A 314 55.84 -32.09 -18.68
N THR A 315 55.18 -31.82 -17.55
CA THR A 315 55.46 -32.44 -16.25
C THR A 315 54.90 -33.86 -16.10
N THR A 316 54.22 -34.39 -17.12
CA THR A 316 53.49 -35.68 -17.03
C THR A 316 53.87 -36.72 -18.09
N GLY A 317 54.73 -36.36 -19.05
CA GLY A 317 55.07 -37.21 -20.20
C GLY A 317 53.96 -37.28 -21.26
N ALA A 318 53.04 -36.32 -21.28
CA ALA A 318 51.91 -36.25 -22.20
C ALA A 318 52.32 -36.04 -23.67
N CYS A 319 53.52 -35.51 -23.93
CA CYS A 319 54.07 -35.31 -25.27
C CYS A 319 54.89 -36.51 -25.77
N ASN A 320 55.20 -37.51 -24.93
CA ASN A 320 56.08 -38.65 -25.25
C ASN A 320 55.60 -39.53 -26.43
N SER A 321 54.35 -39.36 -26.89
CA SER A 321 53.77 -40.08 -28.03
C SER A 321 53.86 -39.32 -29.37
N PHE A 322 54.43 -38.11 -29.37
CA PHE A 322 54.55 -37.25 -30.56
C PHE A 322 56.03 -37.04 -30.95
N PRO A 323 56.33 -36.77 -32.23
CA PRO A 323 57.67 -36.31 -32.64
C PRO A 323 58.02 -35.03 -31.88
N ASP A 324 59.30 -34.81 -31.58
CA ASP A 324 59.73 -33.77 -30.63
C ASP A 324 59.06 -32.41 -30.88
N THR A 325 58.16 -32.03 -29.96
CA THR A 325 57.36 -30.81 -30.01
C THR A 325 58.02 -29.67 -29.23
N LEU A 326 59.27 -29.82 -28.77
CA LEU A 326 60.06 -28.67 -28.33
C LEU A 326 60.35 -27.82 -29.56
N GLY A 327 59.76 -26.62 -29.60
CA GLY A 327 60.40 -25.52 -30.33
C GLY A 327 61.77 -25.21 -29.72
N SER A 328 62.57 -24.41 -30.40
CA SER A 328 63.83 -23.91 -29.84
C SER A 328 63.59 -23.32 -28.45
N CYS A 329 64.28 -23.84 -27.43
CA CYS A 329 64.20 -23.41 -26.03
C CYS A 329 64.80 -22.00 -25.86
N TYR A 330 64.06 -21.01 -26.36
CA TYR A 330 64.54 -19.65 -26.61
C TYR A 330 63.52 -18.65 -26.12
N LEU A 331 63.95 -17.83 -25.17
CA LEU A 331 63.20 -16.67 -24.71
C LEU A 331 63.64 -15.46 -25.53
N ALA A 332 62.78 -14.97 -26.44
CA ALA A 332 63.06 -13.75 -27.18
C ALA A 332 62.97 -12.52 -26.27
N ASP A 333 63.93 -11.61 -26.40
CA ASP A 333 63.95 -10.35 -25.64
C ASP A 333 62.98 -9.32 -26.25
N PRO A 334 62.11 -8.66 -25.46
CA PRO A 334 61.20 -7.62 -25.98
C PRO A 334 61.88 -6.47 -26.73
N TYR A 335 63.15 -6.19 -26.44
CA TYR A 335 63.92 -5.11 -27.06
C TYR A 335 64.99 -5.59 -28.06
N GLY A 336 65.07 -6.90 -28.29
CA GLY A 336 65.92 -7.54 -29.30
C GLY A 336 67.10 -8.32 -28.72
N GLY A 337 67.29 -9.54 -29.20
CA GLY A 337 68.15 -10.55 -28.57
C GLY A 337 67.30 -11.61 -27.89
N GLY A 338 67.87 -12.35 -26.94
CA GLY A 338 67.15 -13.37 -26.18
C GLY A 338 68.07 -14.37 -25.50
N MET A 339 67.48 -15.35 -24.79
CA MET A 339 68.17 -16.29 -23.91
C MET A 339 67.89 -17.75 -24.30
N THR A 340 68.93 -18.56 -24.36
CA THR A 340 68.86 -20.04 -24.46
C THR A 340 69.48 -20.68 -23.21
N PRO A 341 68.89 -21.73 -22.62
CA PRO A 341 69.52 -22.49 -21.55
C PRO A 341 70.85 -23.13 -21.99
N PRO A 342 71.79 -23.39 -21.05
CA PRO A 342 72.94 -24.23 -21.32
C PRO A 342 72.52 -25.59 -21.93
N ASN A 343 73.34 -26.10 -22.85
CA ASN A 343 73.13 -27.39 -23.55
C ASN A 343 71.84 -27.48 -24.41
N ASN A 344 71.18 -26.36 -24.73
CA ASN A 344 69.92 -26.29 -25.48
C ASN A 344 68.72 -27.02 -24.85
N THR A 345 68.82 -27.49 -23.60
CA THR A 345 67.74 -28.18 -22.90
C THR A 345 66.83 -27.19 -22.16
N CYS A 346 65.54 -27.15 -22.51
CA CYS A 346 64.53 -26.33 -21.83
C CYS A 346 64.52 -26.54 -20.30
N LEU A 347 64.27 -25.47 -19.54
CA LEU A 347 64.15 -25.51 -18.08
C LEU A 347 62.92 -26.35 -17.67
N SER A 348 62.98 -27.12 -16.58
CA SER A 348 61.83 -27.92 -16.17
C SER A 348 60.80 -27.09 -15.40
N LEU A 349 59.54 -27.10 -15.84
CA LEU A 349 58.44 -26.47 -15.08
C LEU A 349 58.25 -27.13 -13.70
N ALA A 350 58.46 -28.45 -13.61
CA ALA A 350 58.39 -29.17 -12.35
C ALA A 350 59.50 -28.77 -11.36
N GLU A 351 60.68 -28.36 -11.84
CA GLU A 351 61.73 -27.81 -10.98
C GLU A 351 61.35 -26.42 -10.45
N LEU A 352 60.76 -25.55 -11.27
CA LEU A 352 60.26 -24.25 -10.83
C LEU A 352 59.14 -24.41 -9.79
N GLN A 353 58.19 -25.30 -10.02
CA GLN A 353 57.09 -25.58 -9.11
C GLN A 353 57.53 -26.25 -7.80
N ALA A 354 58.65 -27.01 -7.83
CA ALA A 354 59.29 -27.54 -6.62
C ALA A 354 60.12 -26.48 -5.87
N TYR A 355 60.69 -25.49 -6.57
CA TYR A 355 61.40 -24.35 -5.99
C TYR A 355 60.43 -23.36 -5.33
N TYR A 356 59.29 -23.08 -5.99
CA TYR A 356 58.26 -22.17 -5.49
C TYR A 356 56.86 -22.61 -5.93
N SER A 357 56.06 -23.08 -4.97
CA SER A 357 54.75 -23.71 -5.19
C SER A 357 53.55 -22.75 -5.09
N SER A 358 53.78 -21.44 -4.87
CA SER A 358 52.75 -20.46 -4.50
C SER A 358 52.63 -19.31 -5.52
N SER A 359 52.20 -19.61 -6.76
CA SER A 359 51.94 -18.59 -7.78
C SER A 359 51.06 -17.44 -7.27
N SER A 360 51.39 -16.20 -7.60
CA SER A 360 50.63 -15.00 -7.20
C SER A 360 49.25 -14.91 -7.83
N GLY A 361 49.01 -15.70 -8.88
CA GLY A 361 47.73 -15.85 -9.56
C GLY A 361 47.90 -16.55 -10.91
N GLU A 362 46.84 -16.56 -11.70
CA GLU A 362 46.83 -17.01 -13.10
C GLU A 362 46.26 -15.91 -13.99
N THR A 363 46.46 -16.01 -15.31
CA THR A 363 46.04 -14.99 -16.27
C THR A 363 44.68 -15.35 -16.86
N GLY A 364 43.69 -14.49 -16.65
CA GLY A 364 42.33 -14.62 -17.18
C GLY A 364 42.20 -13.95 -18.54
N PHE A 365 41.58 -14.60 -19.50
CA PHE A 365 41.26 -14.04 -20.81
C PHE A 365 39.76 -13.87 -20.95
N ASP A 366 39.32 -12.79 -21.56
CA ASP A 366 37.95 -12.62 -22.04
C ASP A 366 37.76 -13.29 -23.40
N TRP A 367 36.51 -13.58 -23.77
CA TRP A 367 36.17 -14.06 -25.13
C TRP A 367 36.60 -13.08 -26.24
N VAL A 368 36.72 -11.78 -25.93
CA VAL A 368 37.16 -10.73 -26.86
C VAL A 368 38.68 -10.75 -27.09
N ASP A 369 39.46 -11.30 -26.15
CA ASP A 369 40.92 -11.41 -26.26
C ASP A 369 41.37 -12.55 -27.19
N LEU A 370 40.48 -13.53 -27.44
CA LEU A 370 40.74 -14.64 -28.35
C LEU A 370 40.81 -14.21 -29.83
N ASP A 371 40.17 -13.09 -30.20
CA ASP A 371 40.21 -12.61 -31.58
C ASP A 371 41.61 -12.07 -31.92
N LYS A 372 42.17 -12.61 -33.02
CA LYS A 372 43.47 -12.21 -33.55
C LYS A 372 43.49 -10.75 -34.03
N ASN A 373 42.31 -10.18 -34.32
CA ASN A 373 42.15 -8.83 -34.89
C ASN A 373 41.99 -7.72 -33.83
N THR A 374 41.77 -8.03 -32.55
CA THR A 374 41.42 -7.04 -31.51
C THR A 374 42.63 -6.51 -30.74
N LEU A 375 43.43 -7.41 -30.12
CA LEU A 375 44.56 -7.04 -29.25
C LEU A 375 45.84 -7.82 -29.52
N THR A 376 45.74 -9.14 -29.66
CA THR A 376 46.88 -10.01 -29.37
C THR A 376 47.84 -10.20 -30.54
N GLY A 377 47.34 -10.06 -31.77
CA GLY A 377 48.02 -10.49 -33.00
C GLY A 377 48.28 -12.01 -33.06
N LYS A 378 47.84 -12.78 -32.06
CA LYS A 378 48.17 -14.19 -31.84
C LYS A 378 47.02 -15.09 -32.27
N SER A 379 47.37 -16.30 -32.68
CA SER A 379 46.41 -17.35 -33.01
C SER A 379 45.99 -18.07 -31.72
N LEU A 380 45.06 -17.48 -30.97
CA LEU A 380 44.55 -18.07 -29.72
C LEU A 380 43.38 -19.03 -29.96
N VAL A 381 43.25 -20.04 -29.09
CA VAL A 381 42.08 -20.93 -28.98
C VAL A 381 41.77 -21.24 -27.52
N LEU A 382 40.51 -21.54 -27.21
CA LEU A 382 40.12 -22.13 -25.93
C LEU A 382 40.14 -23.67 -26.01
N LEU A 383 40.60 -24.31 -24.94
CA LEU A 383 40.60 -25.76 -24.77
C LEU A 383 40.21 -26.13 -23.34
N GLY A 384 38.92 -26.39 -23.14
CA GLY A 384 38.30 -26.57 -21.83
C GLY A 384 38.16 -25.23 -21.12
N ASP A 385 38.89 -25.08 -20.02
CA ASP A 385 39.09 -23.82 -19.29
C ASP A 385 40.33 -23.06 -19.77
N THR A 386 41.23 -23.71 -20.51
CA THR A 386 42.62 -23.28 -20.72
C THR A 386 42.80 -22.60 -22.08
N VAL A 387 43.38 -21.41 -22.10
CA VAL A 387 43.68 -20.67 -23.35
C VAL A 387 45.07 -21.04 -23.86
N LEU A 388 45.14 -21.39 -25.15
CA LEU A 388 46.38 -21.75 -25.84
C LEU A 388 46.80 -20.69 -26.85
N ASN A 389 48.10 -20.39 -26.91
CA ASN A 389 48.73 -19.60 -27.96
C ASN A 389 49.37 -20.53 -29.02
N LEU A 390 48.64 -20.81 -30.10
CA LEU A 390 49.09 -21.73 -31.16
C LEU A 390 49.78 -21.02 -32.33
N THR A 391 50.23 -19.77 -32.14
CA THR A 391 50.85 -18.95 -33.20
C THR A 391 52.06 -19.65 -33.84
N SER A 392 53.05 -20.06 -33.03
CA SER A 392 54.25 -20.76 -33.50
C SER A 392 53.98 -22.16 -34.06
N TYR A 393 52.93 -22.85 -33.60
CA TYR A 393 52.50 -24.13 -34.17
C TYR A 393 51.93 -23.94 -35.59
N LEU A 394 51.07 -22.93 -35.77
CA LEU A 394 50.34 -22.71 -37.02
C LEU A 394 51.17 -22.04 -38.12
N GLU A 395 52.26 -21.36 -37.73
CA GLU A 395 53.31 -20.81 -38.59
C GLU A 395 54.36 -21.85 -39.00
N SER A 396 54.45 -22.99 -38.29
CA SER A 396 55.29 -24.10 -38.71
C SER A 396 54.73 -24.84 -39.93
N SER A 397 55.63 -25.40 -40.73
CA SER A 397 55.30 -26.32 -41.83
C SER A 397 55.13 -27.79 -41.37
N THR A 398 55.47 -28.11 -40.12
CA THR A 398 55.44 -29.46 -39.56
C THR A 398 54.17 -29.76 -38.79
N LEU A 399 53.41 -30.78 -39.22
CA LEU A 399 52.15 -31.19 -38.61
C LEU A 399 52.35 -32.15 -37.42
N TYR A 400 52.98 -31.67 -36.33
CA TYR A 400 53.36 -32.47 -35.15
C TYR A 400 52.27 -33.39 -34.60
N PHE A 401 51.02 -32.93 -34.56
CA PHE A 401 49.86 -33.63 -34.01
C PHE A 401 48.96 -34.30 -35.06
N GLY A 402 49.46 -34.43 -36.30
CA GLY A 402 48.70 -34.99 -37.41
C GLY A 402 47.73 -34.02 -38.09
N LYS A 403 47.15 -34.46 -39.20
CA LYS A 403 46.38 -33.59 -40.12
C LYS A 403 44.97 -33.30 -39.61
N GLU A 404 44.34 -34.24 -38.90
CA GLU A 404 43.00 -34.01 -38.33
C GLU A 404 43.02 -32.94 -37.24
N VAL A 405 44.10 -32.89 -36.44
CA VAL A 405 44.29 -31.92 -35.36
C VAL A 405 44.56 -30.51 -35.91
N ASP A 406 45.41 -30.37 -36.92
CA ASP A 406 45.65 -29.08 -37.59
C ASP A 406 44.37 -28.50 -38.21
N ILE A 407 43.58 -29.34 -38.91
CA ILE A 407 42.28 -28.94 -39.47
C ILE A 407 41.31 -28.51 -38.36
N ALA A 408 41.20 -29.29 -37.28
CA ALA A 408 40.35 -28.96 -36.14
C ALA A 408 40.74 -27.61 -35.50
N ILE A 409 42.03 -27.33 -35.34
CA ILE A 409 42.54 -26.06 -34.82
C ILE A 409 42.26 -24.90 -35.79
N ARG A 410 42.63 -25.03 -37.06
CA ARG A 410 42.48 -23.94 -38.05
C ARG A 410 41.02 -23.57 -38.32
N GLN A 411 40.08 -24.51 -38.18
CA GLN A 411 38.65 -24.26 -38.33
C GLN A 411 37.99 -23.58 -37.11
N ASN A 412 38.62 -23.62 -35.94
CA ASN A 412 38.05 -23.13 -34.67
C ASN A 412 38.95 -22.09 -33.98
N LEU A 413 39.76 -21.35 -34.76
CA LEU A 413 40.53 -20.20 -34.26
C LEU A 413 39.61 -19.17 -33.59
N ALA A 414 40.12 -18.54 -32.52
CA ALA A 414 39.38 -17.64 -31.64
C ALA A 414 38.12 -18.25 -30.95
N THR A 415 37.97 -19.58 -30.91
CA THR A 415 36.82 -20.27 -30.30
C THR A 415 37.24 -21.52 -29.50
N ASP A 416 36.27 -22.27 -28.95
CA ASP A 416 36.52 -23.52 -28.21
C ASP A 416 36.75 -24.71 -29.15
N VAL A 417 37.99 -25.21 -29.19
CA VAL A 417 38.38 -26.35 -30.01
C VAL A 417 38.15 -27.71 -29.32
N SER A 418 37.66 -27.73 -28.07
CA SER A 418 37.52 -28.94 -27.25
C SER A 418 36.73 -30.05 -27.92
N TYR A 419 35.56 -29.71 -28.47
CA TYR A 419 34.70 -30.69 -29.13
C TYR A 419 35.34 -31.22 -30.42
N ALA A 420 35.97 -30.35 -31.20
CA ALA A 420 36.67 -30.73 -32.44
C ALA A 420 37.84 -31.68 -32.16
N LEU A 421 38.68 -31.41 -31.16
CA LEU A 421 39.78 -32.31 -30.76
C LEU A 421 39.29 -33.61 -30.11
N MET A 422 38.13 -33.62 -29.45
CA MET A 422 37.53 -34.87 -28.93
C MET A 422 36.92 -35.75 -30.03
N ASN A 423 36.55 -35.17 -31.18
CA ASN A 423 36.01 -35.89 -32.32
C ASN A 423 37.11 -36.34 -33.31
N ALA A 424 38.19 -35.57 -33.47
CA ALA A 424 39.39 -35.99 -34.19
C ALA A 424 40.02 -37.24 -33.56
N LYS A 425 40.51 -38.17 -34.39
CA LYS A 425 41.05 -39.46 -33.95
C LYS A 425 42.32 -39.30 -33.12
N GLU A 426 43.22 -38.45 -33.58
CA GLU A 426 44.52 -38.15 -32.95
C GLU A 426 44.38 -37.03 -31.87
N GLY A 427 43.34 -36.21 -31.97
CA GLY A 427 43.12 -35.04 -31.10
C GLY A 427 42.93 -35.36 -29.62
N ARG A 428 42.41 -36.54 -29.29
CA ARG A 428 42.22 -37.00 -27.89
C ARG A 428 43.52 -37.15 -27.12
N GLU A 429 44.58 -37.56 -27.82
CA GLU A 429 45.92 -37.77 -27.26
C GLU A 429 46.71 -36.47 -27.31
N ALA A 430 46.66 -35.76 -28.45
CA ALA A 430 47.30 -34.45 -28.63
C ALA A 430 46.85 -33.41 -27.59
N ARG A 431 45.58 -33.46 -27.15
CA ARG A 431 44.97 -32.50 -26.21
C ARG A 431 45.83 -32.20 -24.97
N ARG A 432 46.45 -33.21 -24.36
CA ARG A 432 47.27 -33.02 -23.15
C ARG A 432 48.62 -32.38 -23.46
N CYS A 433 49.26 -32.78 -24.56
CA CYS A 433 50.50 -32.15 -25.00
C CYS A 433 50.27 -30.68 -25.43
N LEU A 434 49.16 -30.39 -26.12
CA LEU A 434 48.77 -29.02 -26.48
C LEU A 434 48.64 -28.11 -25.24
N MET A 435 47.97 -28.59 -24.19
CA MET A 435 47.92 -27.89 -22.89
C MET A 435 49.32 -27.70 -22.27
N ALA A 436 50.15 -28.74 -22.26
CA ALA A 436 51.50 -28.72 -21.68
C ALA A 436 52.54 -27.88 -22.45
N ARG A 437 52.22 -27.43 -23.68
CA ARG A 437 53.15 -26.72 -24.57
C ARG A 437 52.74 -25.30 -24.92
N TYR A 438 51.44 -25.02 -25.00
CA TYR A 438 50.94 -23.76 -25.55
C TYR A 438 50.02 -22.97 -24.61
N LYS A 439 49.79 -23.44 -23.38
CA LYS A 439 49.00 -22.72 -22.39
C LYS A 439 49.58 -21.32 -22.10
N VAL A 440 48.71 -20.31 -22.08
CA VAL A 440 49.05 -18.93 -21.69
C VAL A 440 48.12 -18.36 -20.61
N GLY A 441 47.14 -19.13 -20.15
CA GLY A 441 46.21 -18.76 -19.07
C GLY A 441 44.92 -19.57 -19.12
N ILE A 442 43.86 -19.00 -18.55
CA ILE A 442 42.51 -19.58 -18.48
C ILE A 442 41.46 -18.57 -18.98
N MET A 443 40.30 -19.05 -19.38
CA MET A 443 39.13 -18.21 -19.66
C MET A 443 38.56 -17.64 -18.35
N GLU A 444 38.30 -16.34 -18.28
CA GLU A 444 37.68 -15.73 -17.11
C GLU A 444 36.19 -16.11 -17.07
N SER A 445 35.79 -16.92 -16.09
CA SER A 445 34.43 -17.43 -15.95
C SER A 445 33.75 -16.92 -14.69
N GLU A 446 32.63 -16.19 -14.85
CA GLU A 446 31.81 -15.77 -13.70
C GLU A 446 31.32 -16.98 -12.90
N THR A 447 31.44 -16.93 -11.58
CA THR A 447 30.95 -18.03 -10.74
C THR A 447 29.43 -18.16 -10.87
N GLY A 448 28.89 -19.37 -10.72
CA GLY A 448 27.44 -19.61 -10.75
C GLY A 448 26.65 -18.79 -9.72
N GLY A 449 27.30 -18.31 -8.65
CA GLY A 449 26.71 -17.37 -7.69
C GLY A 449 26.56 -15.95 -8.24
N CYS A 450 27.60 -15.42 -8.91
CA CYS A 450 27.53 -14.13 -9.62
C CYS A 450 26.45 -14.15 -10.72
N ILE A 451 26.38 -15.25 -11.49
CA ILE A 451 25.37 -15.43 -12.54
C ILE A 451 23.95 -15.50 -11.92
N ALA A 452 23.77 -16.24 -10.83
CA ALA A 452 22.49 -16.33 -10.14
C ALA A 452 22.05 -14.98 -9.53
N GLU A 453 22.99 -14.20 -9.00
CA GLU A 453 22.73 -12.85 -8.48
C GLU A 453 22.19 -11.91 -9.57
N LYS A 454 22.88 -11.82 -10.72
CA LYS A 454 22.40 -11.04 -11.88
C LYS A 454 20.99 -11.44 -12.30
N ILE A 455 20.73 -12.75 -12.44
CA ILE A 455 19.40 -13.28 -12.81
C ILE A 455 18.32 -12.88 -11.78
N ILE A 456 18.63 -12.90 -10.49
CA ILE A 456 17.71 -12.47 -9.41
C ILE A 456 17.44 -10.97 -9.51
N MET A 457 18.48 -10.16 -9.67
CA MET A 457 18.38 -8.69 -9.73
C MET A 457 17.61 -8.22 -10.99
N ASP A 458 17.89 -8.81 -12.16
CA ASP A 458 17.17 -8.51 -13.41
C ASP A 458 15.70 -8.94 -13.35
N LEU A 459 15.40 -10.08 -12.71
CA LEU A 459 14.02 -10.53 -12.48
C LEU A 459 13.28 -9.59 -11.52
N MET A 460 13.93 -9.15 -10.43
CA MET A 460 13.35 -8.17 -9.51
C MET A 460 13.11 -6.82 -10.19
N LEU A 461 14.08 -6.32 -10.97
CA LEU A 461 13.98 -5.12 -11.80
C LEU A 461 12.77 -5.20 -12.76
N GLY A 462 12.65 -6.30 -13.50
CA GLY A 462 11.53 -6.55 -14.41
C GLY A 462 10.17 -6.58 -13.72
N VAL A 463 10.06 -7.25 -12.56
CA VAL A 463 8.82 -7.32 -11.78
C VAL A 463 8.43 -5.96 -11.20
N ILE A 464 9.39 -5.19 -10.65
CA ILE A 464 9.12 -3.86 -10.09
C ILE A 464 8.68 -2.88 -11.18
N ILE A 465 9.39 -2.82 -12.32
CA ILE A 465 8.99 -1.97 -13.45
C ILE A 465 7.62 -2.39 -13.97
N ALA A 466 7.36 -3.68 -14.16
CA ALA A 466 6.05 -4.16 -14.59
C ALA A 466 4.92 -3.75 -13.62
N MET A 467 5.14 -3.85 -12.31
CA MET A 467 4.16 -3.42 -11.31
C MET A 467 3.87 -1.92 -11.39
N ILE A 468 4.90 -1.07 -11.55
CA ILE A 468 4.75 0.38 -11.67
C ILE A 468 4.03 0.76 -12.97
N VAL A 469 4.45 0.19 -14.12
CA VAL A 469 3.80 0.39 -15.43
C VAL A 469 2.33 -0.03 -15.37
N VAL A 470 2.01 -1.17 -14.77
CA VAL A 470 0.63 -1.67 -14.66
C VAL A 470 -0.20 -0.78 -13.75
N ARG A 471 0.26 -0.47 -12.52
CA ARG A 471 -0.45 0.46 -11.60
C ARG A 471 -0.74 1.80 -12.28
N TYR A 472 0.23 2.33 -13.04
CA TYR A 472 0.08 3.63 -13.69
C TYR A 472 -0.86 3.58 -14.90
N SER A 473 -0.69 2.60 -15.79
CA SER A 473 -1.56 2.41 -16.97
C SER A 473 -3.02 2.17 -16.56
N MET A 474 -3.21 1.46 -15.44
CA MET A 474 -4.51 1.31 -14.78
C MET A 474 -5.07 2.67 -14.35
N ALA A 475 -4.35 3.46 -13.55
CA ALA A 475 -4.82 4.78 -13.09
C ALA A 475 -5.20 5.73 -14.25
N LEU A 476 -4.48 5.70 -15.37
CA LEU A 476 -4.82 6.45 -16.58
C LEU A 476 -6.10 5.97 -17.24
N LEU A 477 -6.27 4.65 -17.37
CA LEU A 477 -7.48 4.04 -17.92
C LEU A 477 -8.72 4.46 -17.09
N PHE A 478 -8.57 4.55 -15.77
CA PHE A 478 -9.61 5.15 -14.91
C PHE A 478 -9.89 6.60 -15.28
N GLN A 479 -8.83 7.43 -15.23
CA GLN A 479 -8.92 8.87 -15.27
C GLN A 479 -9.46 9.39 -16.62
N TRP A 480 -9.09 8.75 -17.72
CA TRP A 480 -9.49 9.16 -19.07
C TRP A 480 -10.85 8.59 -19.50
N PHE A 481 -11.12 7.30 -19.26
CA PHE A 481 -12.25 6.59 -19.89
C PHE A 481 -13.39 6.18 -18.96
N ILE A 482 -13.12 5.98 -17.67
CA ILE A 482 -14.10 5.46 -16.69
C ILE A 482 -14.68 6.58 -15.83
N SER A 483 -13.84 7.46 -15.26
CA SER A 483 -14.30 8.53 -14.35
C SER A 483 -15.41 9.39 -14.96
N ARG A 484 -15.25 9.76 -16.24
CA ARG A 484 -16.20 10.54 -17.04
C ARG A 484 -17.54 9.82 -17.32
N ARG A 485 -17.65 8.52 -17.04
CA ARG A 485 -18.90 7.75 -17.14
C ARG A 485 -19.67 7.73 -15.82
N LEU A 486 -18.98 7.70 -14.68
CA LEU A 486 -19.62 7.63 -13.34
C LEU A 486 -20.67 8.74 -13.14
N ILE A 487 -20.39 9.94 -13.64
CA ILE A 487 -21.28 11.11 -13.52
C ILE A 487 -22.36 11.20 -14.63
N LYS A 488 -22.37 10.32 -15.64
CA LYS A 488 -23.32 10.41 -16.76
C LYS A 488 -24.53 9.49 -16.55
N PRO A 489 -25.76 9.91 -16.90
CA PRO A 489 -26.93 9.05 -16.88
C PRO A 489 -26.70 7.71 -17.58
N GLY A 490 -27.10 6.61 -16.94
CA GLY A 490 -26.83 5.24 -17.44
C GLY A 490 -25.35 4.84 -17.42
N GLY A 491 -24.52 5.54 -16.62
CA GLY A 491 -23.06 5.60 -16.61
C GLY A 491 -22.23 4.34 -16.33
N ARG A 492 -22.74 3.15 -16.67
CA ARG A 492 -22.05 1.88 -16.49
C ARG A 492 -20.72 1.84 -17.24
N SER A 493 -19.65 1.63 -16.48
CA SER A 493 -18.40 1.11 -17.03
C SER A 493 -18.49 -0.43 -17.05
N ASN A 494 -18.87 -0.99 -18.19
CA ASN A 494 -18.99 -2.45 -18.44
C ASN A 494 -17.71 -3.27 -18.12
N TRP A 495 -16.61 -2.59 -17.83
CA TRP A 495 -15.32 -3.15 -17.43
C TRP A 495 -15.19 -3.32 -15.89
N LEU A 496 -15.81 -2.43 -15.09
CA LEU A 496 -15.96 -2.56 -13.62
C LEU A 496 -17.12 -3.49 -13.20
N ALA A 497 -17.92 -3.95 -14.18
CA ALA A 497 -19.08 -4.82 -14.00
C ALA A 497 -18.78 -6.26 -13.51
N TRP A 498 -17.56 -6.51 -13.01
CA TRP A 498 -17.21 -7.72 -12.26
C TRP A 498 -17.50 -7.60 -10.76
N ARG A 499 -17.58 -6.38 -10.19
CA ARG A 499 -18.01 -6.15 -8.79
C ARG A 499 -19.38 -5.47 -8.68
N SER A 500 -19.75 -4.58 -9.62
CA SER A 500 -21.11 -4.02 -9.68
C SER A 500 -22.11 -5.13 -10.04
N ILE A 501 -23.21 -5.22 -9.28
CA ILE A 501 -24.19 -6.30 -9.39
C ILE A 501 -25.03 -6.13 -10.66
N LYS A 502 -25.17 -7.22 -11.42
CA LYS A 502 -26.17 -7.33 -12.50
C LYS A 502 -27.57 -7.23 -11.86
N GLY A 503 -28.24 -6.12 -12.08
CA GLY A 503 -29.41 -5.63 -11.34
C GLY A 503 -29.30 -4.15 -10.93
N GLY A 504 -28.10 -3.55 -10.87
CA GLY A 504 -27.90 -2.19 -10.34
C GLY A 504 -28.61 -1.07 -11.10
N ASN A 505 -28.76 -1.20 -12.42
CA ASN A 505 -29.62 -0.38 -13.27
C ASN A 505 -29.84 -1.11 -14.62
N ASP A 506 -30.28 -2.37 -14.56
CA ASP A 506 -30.51 -3.23 -15.76
C ASP A 506 -31.89 -3.03 -16.38
N ASP A 507 -32.81 -2.37 -15.69
CA ASP A 507 -34.18 -2.16 -16.14
C ASP A 507 -34.78 -0.89 -15.49
N PRO A 508 -34.85 0.25 -16.20
CA PRO A 508 -35.40 1.49 -15.66
C PRO A 508 -36.94 1.46 -15.51
N ALA A 509 -37.64 0.44 -16.02
CA ALA A 509 -39.07 0.24 -15.76
C ALA A 509 -39.33 -0.59 -14.48
N ASN A 510 -38.38 -1.45 -14.08
CA ASN A 510 -38.42 -2.17 -12.80
C ASN A 510 -37.62 -1.48 -11.68
N HIS A 511 -36.82 -0.46 -11.98
CA HIS A 511 -36.35 0.49 -10.98
C HIS A 511 -37.53 1.33 -10.49
N MET A 512 -38.23 0.86 -9.45
CA MET A 512 -39.05 1.76 -8.63
C MET A 512 -38.16 2.92 -8.17
N PRO A 513 -38.42 4.18 -8.56
CA PRO A 513 -37.82 5.29 -7.85
C PRO A 513 -38.21 5.20 -6.38
N GLY A 514 -37.39 5.75 -5.48
CA GLY A 514 -37.84 5.99 -4.11
C GLY A 514 -39.22 6.68 -4.16
N PRO A 515 -40.21 6.29 -3.34
CA PRO A 515 -41.64 6.60 -3.55
C PRO A 515 -42.02 8.09 -3.31
N TYR A 516 -41.07 8.98 -3.50
CA TYR A 516 -41.08 10.41 -3.23
C TYR A 516 -40.70 11.26 -4.46
N ASN A 517 -40.25 10.64 -5.57
CA ASN A 517 -40.05 11.32 -6.87
C ASN A 517 -41.34 11.94 -7.46
N ASN A 518 -42.51 11.63 -6.90
CA ASN A 518 -43.82 12.08 -7.40
C ASN A 518 -44.48 13.16 -6.53
N TYR A 519 -43.73 13.85 -5.67
CA TYR A 519 -44.19 15.14 -5.12
C TYR A 519 -44.02 16.25 -6.17
N GLY A 520 -45.02 16.36 -7.05
CA GLY A 520 -45.20 17.57 -7.86
C GLY A 520 -45.38 18.82 -6.98
N PRO A 521 -45.23 20.04 -7.54
CA PRO A 521 -45.35 21.27 -6.77
C PRO A 521 -46.72 21.34 -6.09
N MET A 522 -46.72 21.29 -4.76
CA MET A 522 -47.91 21.40 -3.92
C MET A 522 -48.61 22.71 -4.26
N GLN A 523 -49.82 22.62 -4.83
CA GLN A 523 -50.57 23.79 -5.26
C GLN A 523 -50.94 24.65 -4.05
N VAL A 524 -50.27 25.79 -3.92
CA VAL A 524 -50.70 26.85 -3.01
C VAL A 524 -52.03 27.38 -3.56
N PRO A 525 -53.13 27.37 -2.77
CA PRO A 525 -54.37 27.99 -3.21
C PRO A 525 -54.17 29.51 -3.26
N GLN A 526 -53.90 30.04 -4.45
CA GLN A 526 -53.76 31.49 -4.66
C GLN A 526 -55.13 32.16 -4.50
N SER A 527 -55.33 32.79 -3.35
CA SER A 527 -56.41 33.75 -3.12
C SER A 527 -56.11 35.07 -3.81
N THR A 528 -56.15 35.09 -5.14
CA THR A 528 -56.04 36.30 -5.96
C THR A 528 -57.34 36.51 -6.73
N ALA A 529 -58.08 37.56 -6.37
CA ALA A 529 -59.22 38.03 -7.14
C ALA A 529 -58.79 38.38 -8.57
N SER A 530 -59.62 38.07 -9.56
CA SER A 530 -59.32 38.33 -10.96
C SER A 530 -59.35 39.83 -11.26
N PHE A 531 -58.20 40.38 -11.66
CA PHE A 531 -58.16 41.65 -12.40
C PHE A 531 -57.47 41.44 -13.74
N SER A 532 -58.19 41.73 -14.81
CA SER A 532 -57.71 41.55 -16.18
C SER A 532 -57.16 42.86 -16.72
N SER A 533 -55.97 42.80 -17.32
CA SER A 533 -55.48 43.81 -18.26
C SER A 533 -54.62 43.11 -19.31
N SER A 534 -54.52 43.69 -20.50
CA SER A 534 -54.06 43.00 -21.70
C SER A 534 -53.04 43.82 -22.49
N SER A 535 -52.27 43.13 -23.35
CA SER A 535 -51.49 43.66 -24.47
C SER A 535 -50.33 44.65 -24.17
N GLY A 536 -49.18 44.47 -24.83
CA GLY A 536 -48.07 45.41 -24.73
C GLY A 536 -46.75 44.98 -25.38
N SER A 537 -46.60 45.33 -26.67
CA SER A 537 -45.34 45.61 -27.40
C SER A 537 -44.00 44.95 -27.00
N SER A 538 -43.40 44.27 -27.99
CA SER A 538 -41.97 44.00 -28.13
C SER A 538 -41.07 45.22 -27.89
N PHE A 539 -39.85 44.98 -27.38
CA PHE A 539 -38.69 45.85 -27.65
C PHE A 539 -37.43 45.02 -27.91
N ARG A 540 -36.53 45.55 -28.75
CA ARG A 540 -35.31 44.88 -29.22
C ARG A 540 -34.11 45.81 -29.00
N ALA A 541 -33.11 45.34 -28.27
CA ALA A 541 -31.84 46.05 -28.06
C ALA A 541 -30.64 45.11 -28.26
N THR A 542 -29.49 45.67 -28.58
CA THR A 542 -28.30 44.98 -29.12
C THR A 542 -27.30 44.48 -28.07
N PRO A 543 -26.44 43.50 -28.40
CA PRO A 543 -25.53 42.89 -27.44
C PRO A 543 -24.28 43.74 -27.16
N ALA A 544 -23.76 43.62 -25.94
CA ALA A 544 -22.40 44.04 -25.59
C ALA A 544 -21.46 42.82 -25.58
N LEU A 545 -20.23 42.97 -26.07
CA LEU A 545 -19.22 41.90 -26.06
C LEU A 545 -18.47 41.84 -24.74
N SER A 546 -18.17 40.64 -24.25
CA SER A 546 -17.10 40.40 -23.28
C SER A 546 -16.42 39.06 -23.50
N GLU A 547 -15.15 39.13 -23.92
CA GLU A 547 -14.05 38.16 -23.76
C GLU A 547 -14.35 36.65 -23.77
N SER A 548 -14.25 36.05 -24.96
CA SER A 548 -14.17 34.61 -25.14
C SER A 548 -12.82 34.03 -24.67
N SER A 549 -12.80 33.24 -23.59
CA SER A 549 -11.60 32.51 -23.13
C SER A 549 -11.84 30.98 -23.02
N SER A 550 -11.75 30.31 -24.18
CA SER A 550 -11.30 28.90 -24.32
C SER A 550 -11.96 27.80 -23.46
N ALA A 551 -13.29 27.83 -23.33
CA ALA A 551 -14.07 26.70 -22.80
C ALA A 551 -14.38 25.64 -23.88
N VAL A 552 -13.46 24.71 -24.13
CA VAL A 552 -13.63 23.68 -25.17
C VAL A 552 -14.68 22.63 -24.77
N GLY A 553 -15.88 22.75 -25.35
CA GLY A 553 -16.72 21.62 -25.75
C GLY A 553 -17.39 20.78 -24.65
N LEU A 554 -18.43 21.32 -24.01
CA LEU A 554 -19.49 20.54 -23.35
C LEU A 554 -20.81 21.33 -23.29
N GLY A 555 -21.41 21.55 -24.46
CA GLY A 555 -22.70 22.23 -24.60
C GLY A 555 -23.87 21.27 -24.34
N GLY A 556 -24.53 21.44 -23.20
CA GLY A 556 -25.75 20.75 -22.76
C GLY A 556 -26.23 21.41 -21.46
N ALA A 557 -27.52 21.33 -21.14
CA ALA A 557 -28.02 21.96 -19.93
C ALA A 557 -27.48 21.19 -18.70
N ARG A 558 -26.89 21.89 -17.72
CA ARG A 558 -26.21 21.22 -16.60
C ARG A 558 -27.15 20.43 -15.68
N SER A 559 -28.46 20.67 -15.78
CA SER A 559 -29.55 19.86 -15.23
C SER A 559 -29.49 18.39 -15.66
N ASP A 560 -29.05 18.12 -16.88
CA ASP A 560 -29.25 16.84 -17.57
C ASP A 560 -28.33 15.72 -17.03
N ILE A 561 -27.50 16.05 -16.03
CA ILE A 561 -26.53 15.18 -15.37
C ILE A 561 -27.18 14.41 -14.20
N VAL A 562 -28.21 14.98 -13.55
CA VAL A 562 -28.87 14.41 -12.37
C VAL A 562 -30.37 14.28 -12.62
N THR A 563 -30.81 13.10 -13.05
CA THR A 563 -32.25 12.80 -13.27
C THR A 563 -33.02 12.52 -11.98
N THR A 564 -32.34 12.46 -10.84
CA THR A 564 -32.88 12.04 -9.54
C THR A 564 -32.28 12.90 -8.43
N GLU A 565 -33.00 13.90 -7.93
CA GLU A 565 -32.51 14.76 -6.84
C GLU A 565 -32.57 14.02 -5.49
N LEU A 566 -31.47 13.40 -5.08
CA LEU A 566 -31.37 12.64 -3.83
C LEU A 566 -31.17 13.57 -2.62
N TYR A 567 -32.03 13.45 -1.59
CA TYR A 567 -31.89 14.17 -0.33
C TYR A 567 -30.55 13.87 0.35
N THR A 568 -29.73 14.92 0.51
CA THR A 568 -28.33 14.84 0.90
C THR A 568 -28.05 15.71 2.13
N VAL A 569 -27.43 15.13 3.15
CA VAL A 569 -26.92 15.86 4.32
C VAL A 569 -25.52 16.38 4.04
N MET A 570 -25.20 17.59 4.47
CA MET A 570 -23.85 18.17 4.45
C MET A 570 -23.34 18.26 5.89
N LEU A 571 -22.63 17.21 6.32
CA LEU A 571 -22.00 17.14 7.64
C LEU A 571 -20.72 17.98 7.65
N VAL A 572 -20.68 18.98 8.54
CA VAL A 572 -19.48 19.78 8.81
C VAL A 572 -19.16 19.65 10.30
N THR A 573 -18.00 19.08 10.63
CA THR A 573 -17.55 18.97 12.03
C THR A 573 -16.48 20.01 12.34
N CYS A 574 -16.69 20.80 13.39
CA CYS A 574 -15.74 21.81 13.87
C CYS A 574 -15.44 21.63 15.37
N TYR A 575 -14.30 22.19 15.80
CA TYR A 575 -13.76 22.09 17.15
C TYR A 575 -13.09 23.41 17.59
N SER A 576 -12.24 23.99 16.75
CA SER A 576 -11.43 25.17 17.09
C SER A 576 -11.16 26.05 15.86
N GLU A 577 -12.04 25.98 14.85
CA GLU A 577 -11.92 26.67 13.57
C GLU A 577 -12.51 28.08 13.66
N GLY A 578 -11.72 29.08 13.28
CA GLY A 578 -12.14 30.48 13.24
C GLY A 578 -13.18 30.82 12.17
N GLU A 579 -13.72 32.04 12.24
CA GLU A 579 -14.81 32.49 11.36
C GLU A 579 -14.44 32.43 9.87
N GLU A 580 -13.19 32.73 9.50
CA GLU A 580 -12.74 32.65 8.10
C GLU A 580 -12.83 31.21 7.55
N GLY A 581 -12.34 30.22 8.30
CA GLY A 581 -12.37 28.81 7.88
C GLY A 581 -13.80 28.28 7.75
N LEU A 582 -14.63 28.55 8.77
CA LEU A 582 -16.05 28.18 8.79
C LEU A 582 -16.80 28.79 7.59
N ARG A 583 -16.61 30.09 7.31
CA ARG A 583 -17.20 30.75 6.14
C ARG A 583 -16.68 30.17 4.82
N ILE A 584 -15.36 30.00 4.66
CA ILE A 584 -14.76 29.41 3.46
C ILE A 584 -15.42 28.08 3.09
N THR A 585 -15.70 27.23 4.09
CA THR A 585 -16.35 25.94 3.92
C THR A 585 -17.84 26.08 3.66
N MET A 586 -18.60 26.74 4.55
CA MET A 586 -20.06 26.84 4.47
C MET A 586 -20.54 27.66 3.26
N ASP A 587 -19.88 28.77 2.92
CA ASP A 587 -20.16 29.53 1.69
C ASP A 587 -20.03 28.62 0.46
N SER A 588 -18.93 27.88 0.37
CA SER A 588 -18.63 27.03 -0.78
C SER A 588 -19.57 25.84 -0.94
N LEU A 589 -20.18 25.39 0.16
CA LEU A 589 -21.21 24.35 0.18
C LEU A 589 -22.59 24.93 -0.17
N ALA A 590 -22.94 26.12 0.32
CA ALA A 590 -24.19 26.78 -0.01
C ALA A 590 -24.26 27.13 -1.51
N GLU A 591 -23.17 27.68 -2.05
CA GLU A 591 -22.99 28.09 -3.45
C GLU A 591 -22.78 26.92 -4.43
N THR A 592 -22.92 25.66 -3.97
CA THR A 592 -22.96 24.51 -4.89
C THR A 592 -24.18 24.54 -5.80
N THR A 593 -23.98 24.11 -7.05
CA THR A 593 -25.01 24.04 -8.10
C THR A 593 -26.12 23.02 -7.84
N PHE A 594 -26.02 22.22 -6.77
CA PHE A 594 -27.04 21.26 -6.37
C PHE A 594 -28.20 21.96 -5.61
N SER A 595 -29.42 21.50 -5.88
CA SER A 595 -30.68 22.11 -5.45
C SER A 595 -30.77 22.34 -3.93
N ASN A 596 -30.98 23.60 -3.51
CA ASN A 596 -31.19 23.97 -2.11
C ASN A 596 -32.42 23.30 -1.45
N LYS A 597 -33.32 22.70 -2.26
CA LYS A 597 -34.46 21.92 -1.75
C LYS A 597 -34.08 20.51 -1.29
N HIS A 598 -32.94 19.99 -1.77
CA HIS A 598 -32.50 18.61 -1.54
C HIS A 598 -31.19 18.52 -0.73
N LYS A 599 -30.68 19.64 -0.20
CA LYS A 599 -29.49 19.69 0.69
C LYS A 599 -29.78 20.42 2.00
N ILE A 600 -29.22 19.91 3.10
CA ILE A 600 -29.30 20.49 4.45
C ILE A 600 -27.90 20.51 5.08
N PHE A 601 -27.55 21.60 5.76
CA PHE A 601 -26.37 21.63 6.64
C PHE A 601 -26.67 20.92 7.96
N PHE A 602 -25.73 20.08 8.40
CA PHE A 602 -25.74 19.39 9.68
C PHE A 602 -24.38 19.68 10.33
N VAL A 603 -24.26 20.84 10.97
CA VAL A 603 -23.00 21.30 11.57
C VAL A 603 -22.90 20.75 13.00
N ILE A 604 -21.73 20.27 13.41
CA ILE A 604 -21.49 19.79 14.78
C ILE A 604 -20.26 20.46 15.36
N ALA A 605 -20.47 21.28 16.38
CA ALA A 605 -19.41 21.86 17.20
C ALA A 605 -19.09 20.92 18.37
N ASP A 606 -17.87 20.40 18.39
CA ASP A 606 -17.39 19.39 19.33
C ASP A 606 -16.92 20.01 20.67
N GLY A 607 -17.85 20.62 21.40
CA GLY A 607 -17.62 21.23 22.72
C GLY A 607 -17.60 22.76 22.70
N MET A 608 -17.64 23.37 23.87
CA MET A 608 -17.54 24.82 24.06
C MET A 608 -16.07 25.28 24.01
N ILE A 609 -15.53 25.45 22.80
CA ILE A 609 -14.08 25.64 22.58
C ILE A 609 -13.79 26.92 21.78
N THR A 610 -12.88 27.74 22.30
CA THR A 610 -12.30 28.91 21.62
C THR A 610 -10.96 28.54 20.98
N GLY A 611 -10.76 28.89 19.70
CA GLY A 611 -9.48 28.69 19.02
C GLY A 611 -8.42 29.69 19.48
N ALA A 612 -7.15 29.30 19.49
CA ALA A 612 -6.07 30.22 19.87
C ALA A 612 -6.01 31.45 18.93
N GLY A 613 -6.32 32.63 19.47
CA GLY A 613 -6.39 33.90 18.73
C GLY A 613 -7.81 34.34 18.35
N GLU A 614 -8.83 33.52 18.59
CA GLU A 614 -10.24 33.87 18.35
C GLU A 614 -10.87 34.53 19.58
N THR A 615 -11.77 35.51 19.37
CA THR A 615 -12.45 36.24 20.47
C THR A 615 -13.80 35.64 20.87
N LYS A 616 -14.25 34.59 20.18
CA LYS A 616 -15.53 33.88 20.38
C LYS A 616 -15.29 32.38 20.34
N SER A 617 -16.14 31.61 21.01
CA SER A 617 -16.07 30.15 20.86
C SER A 617 -16.53 29.71 19.47
N THR A 618 -15.98 28.61 18.97
CA THR A 618 -16.34 28.00 17.69
C THR A 618 -17.87 27.81 17.52
N PRO A 619 -18.63 27.29 18.51
CA PRO A 619 -20.09 27.23 18.37
C PRO A 619 -20.77 28.60 18.32
N ASP A 620 -20.30 29.61 19.07
CA ASP A 620 -20.89 30.96 19.01
C ASP A 620 -20.66 31.62 17.63
N ILE A 621 -19.53 31.32 16.98
CA ILE A 621 -19.26 31.73 15.60
C ILE A 621 -20.25 31.04 14.65
N VAL A 622 -20.38 29.70 14.69
CA VAL A 622 -21.30 28.97 13.81
C VAL A 622 -22.76 29.44 13.97
N VAL A 623 -23.22 29.62 15.21
CA VAL A 623 -24.57 30.10 15.52
C VAL A 623 -24.74 31.56 15.09
N GLY A 624 -23.72 32.40 15.28
CA GLY A 624 -23.73 33.82 14.92
C GLY A 624 -23.64 34.12 13.41
N ILE A 625 -23.26 33.15 12.58
CA ILE A 625 -23.29 33.27 11.10
C ILE A 625 -24.54 32.67 10.46
N MET A 626 -25.52 32.20 11.24
CA MET A 626 -26.79 31.61 10.77
C MET A 626 -27.98 32.56 10.89
N ASP A 627 -28.88 32.47 9.90
CA ASP A 627 -30.22 33.05 9.95
C ASP A 627 -31.12 32.15 10.82
N LEU A 628 -31.03 32.28 12.16
CA LEU A 628 -31.80 31.47 13.11
C LEU A 628 -33.32 31.63 12.94
N ASP A 629 -34.08 30.54 13.11
CA ASP A 629 -35.53 30.61 13.22
C ASP A 629 -35.89 31.27 14.58
N PRO A 630 -36.60 32.42 14.61
CA PRO A 630 -36.94 33.11 15.85
C PRO A 630 -37.76 32.25 16.84
N THR A 631 -38.48 31.25 16.36
CA THR A 631 -39.23 30.31 17.21
C THR A 631 -38.35 29.28 17.92
N MET A 632 -37.06 29.19 17.57
CA MET A 632 -36.14 28.13 18.00
C MET A 632 -34.79 28.64 18.52
N ALA A 633 -34.60 29.96 18.62
CA ALA A 633 -33.31 30.59 18.90
C ALA A 633 -32.67 30.19 20.24
N ASN A 634 -33.47 29.77 21.23
CA ASN A 634 -33.03 29.38 22.57
C ASN A 634 -33.27 27.87 22.85
N PRO A 635 -32.46 26.95 22.30
CA PRO A 635 -32.64 25.51 22.50
C PRO A 635 -32.22 25.02 23.89
N LYS A 636 -33.01 24.08 24.44
CA LYS A 636 -32.69 23.31 25.65
C LYS A 636 -31.46 22.42 25.41
N PRO A 637 -30.54 22.26 26.38
CA PRO A 637 -29.57 21.17 26.39
C PRO A 637 -30.28 19.80 26.46
N SER A 638 -30.04 18.95 25.47
CA SER A 638 -30.69 17.64 25.32
C SER A 638 -29.68 16.50 25.45
N SER A 639 -30.03 15.47 26.21
CA SER A 639 -29.15 14.34 26.52
C SER A 639 -28.93 13.35 25.37
N TYR A 640 -27.73 12.79 25.32
CA TYR A 640 -27.37 11.66 24.46
C TYR A 640 -26.24 10.81 25.07
N LEU A 641 -26.05 9.62 24.50
CA LEU A 641 -24.94 8.71 24.83
C LEU A 641 -23.74 8.99 23.91
N ALA A 642 -22.59 9.28 24.50
CA ALA A 642 -21.36 9.70 23.81
C ALA A 642 -20.21 8.66 23.90
N ILE A 643 -19.23 8.80 23.00
CA ILE A 643 -17.97 8.03 23.00
C ILE A 643 -17.08 8.48 24.17
N ALA A 644 -17.22 7.84 25.32
CA ALA A 644 -16.39 8.08 26.50
C ALA A 644 -16.36 6.87 27.46
N ASP A 645 -15.61 7.00 28.56
CA ASP A 645 -15.58 6.05 29.67
C ASP A 645 -16.11 6.71 30.96
N GLY A 646 -16.66 5.91 31.88
CA GLY A 646 -17.25 6.40 33.14
C GLY A 646 -18.50 7.27 32.93
N GLU A 647 -18.72 8.23 33.82
CA GLU A 647 -19.89 9.13 33.77
C GLU A 647 -19.92 10.04 32.53
N LYS A 648 -18.75 10.30 31.91
CA LYS A 648 -18.58 11.12 30.70
C LYS A 648 -19.31 10.57 29.46
N GLN A 649 -19.80 9.33 29.53
CA GLN A 649 -20.69 8.71 28.54
C GLN A 649 -22.04 9.43 28.42
N LEU A 650 -22.50 10.08 29.48
CA LEU A 650 -23.60 11.03 29.37
C LEU A 650 -23.04 12.37 28.88
N ASN A 651 -23.65 12.93 27.83
CA ASN A 651 -23.35 14.29 27.36
C ASN A 651 -24.67 14.99 27.01
N LYS A 652 -24.65 16.33 26.96
CA LYS A 652 -25.77 17.12 26.42
C LYS A 652 -25.31 17.96 25.23
N ALA A 653 -26.23 18.21 24.32
CA ALA A 653 -26.02 19.13 23.21
C ALA A 653 -27.25 20.01 22.98
N LYS A 654 -27.02 21.23 22.49
CA LYS A 654 -28.05 22.18 22.04
C LYS A 654 -28.21 22.08 20.53
N VAL A 655 -29.44 22.04 20.04
CA VAL A 655 -29.74 21.98 18.59
C VAL A 655 -30.31 23.32 18.13
N TYR A 656 -29.51 24.10 17.41
CA TYR A 656 -29.94 25.34 16.77
C TYR A 656 -30.49 25.03 15.37
N ALA A 657 -31.52 25.78 14.96
CA ALA A 657 -32.21 25.62 13.69
C ALA A 657 -32.34 26.98 12.98
N GLY A 658 -32.11 26.99 11.67
CA GLY A 658 -32.19 28.20 10.86
C GLY A 658 -31.82 27.94 9.41
N HIS A 659 -31.34 28.98 8.74
CA HIS A 659 -30.80 28.90 7.38
C HIS A 659 -29.38 29.47 7.33
N TYR A 660 -28.65 29.12 6.27
CA TYR A 660 -27.37 29.73 5.92
C TYR A 660 -27.35 29.99 4.42
N LYS A 661 -27.29 31.27 4.01
CA LYS A 661 -27.42 31.68 2.58
C LYS A 661 -28.63 31.03 1.88
N GLY A 662 -29.76 30.91 2.60
CA GLY A 662 -30.99 30.29 2.08
C GLY A 662 -30.96 28.76 1.93
N VAL A 663 -29.96 28.08 2.48
CA VAL A 663 -29.95 26.61 2.65
C VAL A 663 -30.40 26.27 4.07
N PRO A 664 -31.32 25.29 4.27
CA PRO A 664 -31.65 24.76 5.60
C PRO A 664 -30.42 24.36 6.41
N CYS A 665 -30.37 24.73 7.69
CA CYS A 665 -29.21 24.48 8.56
C CYS A 665 -29.62 24.08 9.99
N VAL A 666 -29.11 22.92 10.42
CA VAL A 666 -29.19 22.44 11.81
C VAL A 666 -27.76 22.39 12.37
N THR A 667 -27.57 23.01 13.54
CA THR A 667 -26.26 23.09 14.21
C THR A 667 -26.37 22.49 15.60
N ILE A 668 -25.63 21.41 15.84
CA ILE A 668 -25.54 20.71 17.12
C ILE A 668 -24.30 21.21 17.86
N VAL A 669 -24.49 21.85 19.01
CA VAL A 669 -23.42 22.31 19.89
C VAL A 669 -23.35 21.39 21.10
N LYS A 670 -22.29 20.57 21.21
CA LYS A 670 -22.06 19.78 22.43
C LYS A 670 -21.67 20.72 23.57
N CYS A 671 -22.28 20.58 24.74
CA CYS A 671 -22.10 21.51 25.85
C CYS A 671 -21.72 20.87 27.19
N GLY A 672 -21.66 19.54 27.28
CA GLY A 672 -21.38 18.84 28.54
C GLY A 672 -22.65 18.59 29.36
N THR A 673 -22.53 17.86 30.47
CA THR A 673 -23.51 17.92 31.55
C THR A 673 -23.33 19.23 32.33
N GLU A 674 -24.28 19.57 33.22
CA GLU A 674 -24.10 20.71 34.14
C GLU A 674 -22.84 20.53 35.02
N GLU A 675 -22.44 19.29 35.33
CA GLU A 675 -21.21 18.98 36.07
C GLU A 675 -19.92 19.25 35.26
N GLU A 676 -20.00 19.32 33.93
CA GLU A 676 -18.89 19.67 33.03
C GLU A 676 -18.88 21.14 32.59
N ALA A 677 -19.87 21.96 32.96
CA ALA A 677 -20.08 23.29 32.37
C ALA A 677 -18.88 24.25 32.55
N ASP A 678 -18.21 24.20 33.71
CA ASP A 678 -17.03 25.01 34.01
C ASP A 678 -15.71 24.36 33.54
N ALA A 679 -15.75 23.18 32.91
CA ALA A 679 -14.56 22.48 32.45
C ALA A 679 -14.02 23.10 31.15
N PRO A 680 -12.68 23.25 30.98
CA PRO A 680 -12.08 23.91 29.82
C PRO A 680 -12.27 23.19 28.47
N LYS A 681 -12.95 22.04 28.46
CA LYS A 681 -13.34 21.27 27.27
C LYS A 681 -14.77 20.69 27.39
N ALA A 682 -15.69 21.42 28.03
CA ALA A 682 -17.07 21.03 28.27
C ALA A 682 -17.73 20.39 27.03
N GLY A 683 -18.22 19.15 27.16
CA GLY A 683 -18.93 18.43 26.10
C GLY A 683 -18.09 17.90 24.93
N ASN A 684 -16.78 18.13 24.89
CA ASN A 684 -15.91 17.63 23.83
C ASN A 684 -15.72 16.10 23.94
N ARG A 685 -15.84 15.37 22.82
CA ARG A 685 -15.55 13.91 22.71
C ARG A 685 -14.88 13.48 21.38
N GLY A 686 -14.56 14.42 20.49
CA GLY A 686 -13.82 14.16 19.25
C GLY A 686 -14.71 14.01 18.01
N LYS A 687 -14.10 14.14 16.82
CA LYS A 687 -14.76 14.00 15.51
C LYS A 687 -15.49 12.66 15.33
N ARG A 688 -14.96 11.55 15.88
CA ARG A 688 -15.61 10.23 15.87
C ARG A 688 -16.98 10.25 16.57
N ASP A 689 -17.09 10.94 17.69
CA ASP A 689 -18.36 11.11 18.43
C ASP A 689 -19.34 11.98 17.63
N SER A 690 -18.86 13.06 17.02
CA SER A 690 -19.66 13.90 16.13
C SER A 690 -20.23 13.10 14.93
N GLN A 691 -19.41 12.23 14.32
CA GLN A 691 -19.87 11.32 13.26
C GLN A 691 -20.91 10.31 13.79
N LEU A 692 -20.73 9.77 15.01
CA LEU A 692 -21.70 8.85 15.61
C LEU A 692 -23.04 9.48 15.99
N ILE A 693 -23.11 10.78 16.33
CA ILE A 693 -24.40 11.47 16.49
C ILE A 693 -25.23 11.31 15.21
N LEU A 694 -24.65 11.63 14.05
CA LEU A 694 -25.33 11.50 12.76
C LEU A 694 -25.64 10.03 12.42
N MET A 695 -24.68 9.12 12.59
CA MET A 695 -24.85 7.70 12.21
C MET A 695 -25.91 7.00 13.07
N SER A 696 -25.89 7.21 14.39
CA SER A 696 -26.82 6.62 15.35
C SER A 696 -28.23 7.19 15.20
N PHE A 697 -28.35 8.49 14.96
CA PHE A 697 -29.62 9.14 14.63
C PHE A 697 -30.27 8.49 13.40
N PHE A 698 -29.53 8.38 12.28
CA PHE A 698 -30.08 7.73 11.08
C PHE A 698 -30.36 6.23 11.27
N GLN A 699 -29.61 5.52 12.12
CA GLN A 699 -29.96 4.13 12.49
C GLN A 699 -31.32 4.10 13.19
N ARG A 700 -31.49 4.86 14.27
CA ARG A 700 -32.73 4.86 15.07
C ARG A 700 -33.94 5.23 14.23
N VAL A 701 -33.81 6.25 13.38
CA VAL A 701 -34.84 6.67 12.41
C VAL A 701 -35.22 5.55 11.43
N LEU A 702 -34.24 4.83 10.86
CA LEU A 702 -34.52 3.82 9.83
C LEU A 702 -35.07 2.50 10.37
N PHE A 703 -34.86 2.21 11.67
CA PHE A 703 -35.44 1.06 12.35
C PHE A 703 -36.71 1.38 13.17
N ASN A 704 -37.12 2.65 13.25
CA ASN A 704 -38.20 3.14 14.12
C ASN A 704 -37.96 2.76 15.60
N ASP A 705 -36.71 2.93 16.03
CA ASP A 705 -36.23 2.66 17.39
C ASP A 705 -36.49 3.84 18.33
N ARG A 706 -36.20 3.68 19.63
CA ARG A 706 -36.31 4.76 20.60
C ARG A 706 -35.29 5.87 20.30
N LEU A 707 -35.73 7.12 20.43
CA LEU A 707 -34.98 8.34 20.23
C LEU A 707 -34.59 8.94 21.60
N SER A 708 -33.36 9.44 21.73
CA SER A 708 -32.99 10.30 22.85
C SER A 708 -33.63 11.69 22.72
N GLU A 709 -33.50 12.52 23.76
CA GLU A 709 -33.86 13.95 23.66
C GLU A 709 -33.16 14.63 22.47
N LEU A 710 -31.86 14.36 22.27
CA LEU A 710 -31.09 14.92 21.15
C LEU A 710 -31.55 14.40 19.79
N ASP A 711 -31.79 13.09 19.64
CA ASP A 711 -32.27 12.52 18.38
C ASP A 711 -33.62 13.14 17.98
N TYR A 712 -34.51 13.34 18.95
CA TYR A 712 -35.82 13.94 18.72
C TYR A 712 -35.74 15.42 18.35
N GLU A 713 -34.91 16.21 19.05
CA GLU A 713 -34.63 17.61 18.71
C GLU A 713 -34.10 17.76 17.27
N ILE A 714 -33.19 16.88 16.85
CA ILE A 714 -32.69 16.83 15.46
C ILE A 714 -33.83 16.45 14.50
N PHE A 715 -34.63 15.42 14.82
CA PHE A 715 -35.71 14.94 13.97
C PHE A 715 -36.72 16.03 13.62
N TRP A 716 -37.25 16.73 14.63
CA TRP A 716 -38.33 17.69 14.42
C TRP A 716 -37.81 18.97 13.74
N LYS A 717 -36.61 19.44 14.09
CA LYS A 717 -35.98 20.61 13.46
C LYS A 717 -35.60 20.37 12.00
N MET A 718 -35.05 19.20 11.67
CA MET A 718 -34.84 18.81 10.26
C MET A 718 -36.17 18.76 9.49
N THR A 719 -37.22 18.16 10.06
CA THR A 719 -38.54 18.05 9.42
C THR A 719 -39.18 19.42 9.18
N TRP A 720 -39.04 20.35 10.15
CA TRP A 720 -39.54 21.73 10.03
C TRP A 720 -38.84 22.52 8.92
N LEU A 721 -37.51 22.60 8.97
CA LEU A 721 -36.73 23.38 8.00
C LEU A 721 -36.87 22.82 6.57
N MET A 722 -36.98 21.48 6.44
CA MET A 722 -37.24 20.81 5.17
C MET A 722 -38.74 20.73 4.80
N LYS A 723 -39.61 21.52 5.45
CA LYS A 723 -41.03 21.72 5.10
C LYS A 723 -41.85 20.42 5.02
N GLY A 724 -41.65 19.54 5.99
CA GLY A 724 -42.35 18.26 6.11
C GLY A 724 -41.61 17.05 5.52
N VAL A 725 -40.44 17.24 4.90
CA VAL A 725 -39.57 16.14 4.50
C VAL A 725 -38.85 15.59 5.74
N THR A 726 -39.25 14.40 6.17
CA THR A 726 -38.71 13.74 7.36
C THR A 726 -37.30 13.14 7.15
N PRO A 727 -36.50 12.97 8.21
CA PRO A 727 -35.14 12.42 8.12
C PRO A 727 -35.01 11.07 7.40
N ASP A 728 -36.00 10.18 7.48
CA ASP A 728 -35.95 8.88 6.77
C ASP A 728 -35.87 9.03 5.23
N LYS A 729 -36.14 10.21 4.67
CA LYS A 729 -36.06 10.51 3.23
C LYS A 729 -34.62 10.69 2.74
N PHE A 730 -33.67 11.00 3.62
CA PHE A 730 -32.27 11.22 3.24
C PHE A 730 -31.58 9.90 2.86
N GLU A 731 -30.77 9.96 1.80
CA GLU A 731 -30.05 8.81 1.24
C GLU A 731 -28.52 8.96 1.28
N LEU A 732 -28.03 10.19 1.28
CA LEU A 732 -26.61 10.52 1.17
C LEU A 732 -26.18 11.47 2.29
N VAL A 733 -24.92 11.35 2.72
CA VAL A 733 -24.23 12.35 3.55
C VAL A 733 -22.88 12.68 2.93
N LEU A 734 -22.65 13.95 2.63
CA LEU A 734 -21.33 14.50 2.34
C LEU A 734 -20.68 14.90 3.67
N MET A 735 -19.48 14.39 3.96
CA MET A 735 -18.65 14.80 5.08
C MET A 735 -17.56 15.76 4.58
N VAL A 736 -17.40 16.88 5.28
CA VAL A 736 -16.42 17.93 4.96
C VAL A 736 -15.78 18.42 6.26
N ASP A 737 -14.44 18.52 6.28
CA ASP A 737 -13.72 19.15 7.39
C ASP A 737 -13.87 20.68 7.27
N ALA A 738 -13.97 21.39 8.40
CA ALA A 738 -14.41 22.80 8.43
C ALA A 738 -13.43 23.84 7.83
N ASP A 739 -12.31 23.41 7.23
CA ASP A 739 -11.29 24.21 6.54
C ASP A 739 -11.24 23.98 5.00
N THR A 740 -12.24 23.28 4.44
CA THR A 740 -12.20 22.76 3.07
C THR A 740 -13.21 23.44 2.13
N LYS A 741 -12.68 24.23 1.18
CA LYS A 741 -13.46 24.93 0.15
C LYS A 741 -13.87 23.98 -0.99
N VAL A 742 -15.15 23.67 -1.10
CA VAL A 742 -15.74 22.85 -2.16
C VAL A 742 -15.84 23.67 -3.48
N LEU A 743 -15.78 23.01 -4.65
CA LEU A 743 -16.04 23.68 -5.95
C LEU A 743 -17.53 23.58 -6.33
N PRO A 744 -18.13 24.59 -7.01
CA PRO A 744 -19.59 24.66 -7.18
C PRO A 744 -20.27 23.46 -7.87
N ASP A 745 -19.61 22.83 -8.85
CA ASP A 745 -20.15 21.63 -9.54
C ASP A 745 -19.93 20.32 -8.74
N ALA A 746 -19.14 20.34 -7.65
CA ALA A 746 -18.58 19.12 -7.06
C ALA A 746 -19.60 18.26 -6.31
N LEU A 747 -20.50 18.87 -5.52
CA LEU A 747 -21.61 18.14 -4.87
C LEU A 747 -22.51 17.48 -5.93
N THR A 748 -22.84 18.20 -6.99
CA THR A 748 -23.65 17.70 -8.12
C THR A 748 -23.02 16.48 -8.78
N TYR A 749 -21.70 16.48 -9.03
CA TYR A 749 -20.99 15.29 -9.56
C TYR A 749 -20.98 14.11 -8.58
N MET A 750 -20.90 14.34 -7.27
CA MET A 750 -20.95 13.28 -6.26
C MET A 750 -22.36 12.65 -6.17
N VAL A 751 -23.41 13.47 -6.13
CA VAL A 751 -24.81 12.99 -6.16
C VAL A 751 -25.10 12.24 -7.48
N ALA A 752 -24.63 12.74 -8.63
CA ALA A 752 -24.75 12.04 -9.91
C ALA A 752 -24.13 10.63 -9.87
N ALA A 753 -22.91 10.50 -9.36
CA ALA A 753 -22.24 9.21 -9.24
C ALA A 753 -23.00 8.24 -8.31
N MET A 754 -23.53 8.74 -7.20
CA MET A 754 -24.38 7.94 -6.30
C MET A 754 -25.74 7.57 -6.90
N ALA A 755 -26.34 8.43 -7.73
CA ALA A 755 -27.60 8.13 -8.42
C ALA A 755 -27.42 7.10 -9.55
N ASN A 756 -26.27 7.11 -10.23
CA ASN A 756 -26.00 6.23 -11.37
C ASN A 756 -25.67 4.77 -11.00
N ASP A 757 -25.08 4.50 -9.82
CA ASP A 757 -24.84 3.12 -9.35
C ASP A 757 -25.15 2.95 -7.84
N ILE A 758 -26.22 2.21 -7.56
CA ILE A 758 -26.70 1.90 -6.19
C ILE A 758 -25.75 0.99 -5.40
N THR A 759 -24.75 0.38 -6.02
CA THR A 759 -23.75 -0.48 -5.35
C THR A 759 -22.62 0.32 -4.72
N ILE A 760 -22.41 1.58 -5.15
CA ILE A 760 -21.49 2.52 -4.49
C ILE A 760 -22.04 2.84 -3.09
N MET A 761 -21.21 2.64 -2.07
CA MET A 761 -21.52 2.96 -0.67
C MET A 761 -20.77 4.18 -0.14
N GLY A 762 -19.65 4.53 -0.75
CA GLY A 762 -18.87 5.71 -0.44
C GLY A 762 -18.03 6.15 -1.64
N LEU A 763 -17.77 7.45 -1.75
CA LEU A 763 -16.87 8.00 -2.76
C LEU A 763 -16.18 9.28 -2.27
N CYS A 764 -15.02 9.61 -2.86
CA CYS A 764 -14.29 10.83 -2.56
C CYS A 764 -13.98 11.64 -3.82
N GLY A 765 -13.76 12.95 -3.65
CA GLY A 765 -13.36 13.87 -4.72
C GLY A 765 -11.86 14.11 -4.78
N GLU A 766 -11.40 14.82 -5.81
CA GLU A 766 -10.01 15.28 -5.93
C GLU A 766 -9.75 16.45 -4.96
N THR A 767 -9.19 16.14 -3.79
CA THR A 767 -8.67 17.13 -2.84
C THR A 767 -7.41 17.82 -3.38
N ARG A 768 -7.39 19.15 -3.36
CA ARG A 768 -6.24 19.96 -3.81
C ARG A 768 -5.74 20.89 -2.72
N ILE A 769 -4.44 21.18 -2.71
CA ILE A 769 -3.86 22.20 -1.83
C ILE A 769 -4.22 23.60 -2.35
N ALA A 770 -4.65 24.49 -1.45
CA ALA A 770 -4.84 25.92 -1.70
C ALA A 770 -3.53 26.71 -1.63
N ASN A 771 -2.87 26.68 -0.48
CA ASN A 771 -1.72 27.52 -0.07
C ASN A 771 -0.35 27.07 -0.64
N LYS A 772 -0.32 26.52 -1.86
CA LYS A 772 0.82 25.81 -2.50
C LYS A 772 2.19 26.53 -2.53
N ARG A 773 2.22 27.84 -2.31
CA ARG A 773 3.39 28.72 -2.46
C ARG A 773 3.67 29.56 -1.22
N VAL A 774 2.99 29.32 -0.10
CA VAL A 774 3.12 30.14 1.12
C VAL A 774 4.45 29.84 1.84
N SER A 775 4.84 28.58 1.94
CA SER A 775 6.10 28.16 2.55
C SER A 775 6.75 26.97 1.84
N PHE A 776 8.01 26.69 2.15
CA PHE A 776 8.69 25.45 1.72
C PHE A 776 7.91 24.19 2.15
N THR A 777 7.39 24.15 3.38
CA THR A 777 6.53 23.07 3.89
C THR A 777 5.28 22.86 3.03
N SER A 778 4.64 23.95 2.58
CA SER A 778 3.49 23.86 1.68
C SER A 778 3.87 23.35 0.29
N ALA A 779 5.06 23.71 -0.19
CA ALA A 779 5.56 23.36 -1.53
C ALA A 779 5.91 21.87 -1.66
N ILE A 780 6.59 21.28 -0.66
CA ILE A 780 6.97 19.85 -0.68
C ILE A 780 5.77 18.89 -0.64
N GLN A 781 4.59 19.37 -0.26
CA GLN A 781 3.34 18.59 -0.20
C GLN A 781 2.60 18.52 -1.53
N VAL A 782 2.82 19.45 -2.47
CA VAL A 782 1.97 19.60 -3.66
C VAL A 782 1.93 18.36 -4.56
N PHE A 783 3.06 17.67 -4.68
CA PHE A 783 3.15 16.45 -5.48
C PHE A 783 2.78 15.19 -4.68
N GLU A 784 3.05 15.16 -3.36
CA GLU A 784 2.63 14.07 -2.47
C GLU A 784 1.10 13.93 -2.48
N TYR A 785 0.35 15.02 -2.27
CA TYR A 785 -1.12 15.01 -2.36
C TYR A 785 -1.61 14.56 -3.75
N TYR A 786 -0.88 14.86 -4.83
CA TYR A 786 -1.25 14.38 -6.16
C TYR A 786 -1.06 12.87 -6.31
N ILE A 787 -0.01 12.30 -5.73
CA ILE A 787 0.18 10.85 -5.66
C ILE A 787 -0.91 10.20 -4.77
N SER A 788 -1.09 10.69 -3.54
CA SER A 788 -1.90 10.01 -2.53
C SER A 788 -3.41 10.25 -2.63
N HIS A 789 -3.85 11.46 -3.03
CA HIS A 789 -5.27 11.86 -3.10
C HIS A 789 -5.83 11.93 -4.53
N HIS A 790 -5.01 11.72 -5.57
CA HIS A 790 -5.50 11.63 -6.96
C HIS A 790 -5.08 10.32 -7.64
N TYR A 791 -3.79 10.09 -7.81
CA TYR A 791 -3.28 8.95 -8.58
C TYR A 791 -3.60 7.59 -7.92
N ALA A 792 -3.28 7.43 -6.63
CA ALA A 792 -3.57 6.20 -5.89
C ALA A 792 -5.08 5.92 -5.84
N LYS A 793 -5.91 6.96 -5.64
CA LYS A 793 -7.38 6.85 -5.62
C LYS A 793 -7.95 6.45 -6.99
N ALA A 794 -7.37 6.94 -8.10
CA ALA A 794 -7.73 6.51 -9.45
C ALA A 794 -7.34 5.05 -9.73
N PHE A 795 -6.21 4.57 -9.21
CA PHE A 795 -5.82 3.14 -9.28
C PHE A 795 -6.79 2.26 -8.47
N GLU A 796 -6.99 2.56 -7.19
CA GLU A 796 -7.89 1.81 -6.29
C GLU A 796 -9.33 1.71 -6.82
N SER A 797 -9.84 2.80 -7.39
CA SER A 797 -11.22 2.90 -7.90
C SER A 797 -11.50 2.04 -9.15
N LEU A 798 -10.47 1.42 -9.76
CA LEU A 798 -10.66 0.43 -10.85
C LEU A 798 -11.12 -0.93 -10.35
N PHE A 799 -10.80 -1.24 -9.10
CA PHE A 799 -11.22 -2.48 -8.43
C PHE A 799 -12.52 -2.26 -7.62
N GLY A 800 -12.98 -1.00 -7.54
CA GLY A 800 -14.08 -0.57 -6.68
C GLY A 800 -13.73 -0.59 -5.19
N ILE A 801 -12.44 -0.50 -4.84
CA ILE A 801 -11.94 -0.60 -3.46
C ILE A 801 -11.00 0.59 -3.20
N VAL A 802 -11.55 1.81 -3.17
CA VAL A 802 -10.84 2.93 -2.53
C VAL A 802 -10.64 2.61 -1.05
N THR A 803 -9.39 2.41 -0.63
CA THR A 803 -9.02 1.83 0.68
C THR A 803 -9.23 2.77 1.86
N CYS A 804 -9.39 4.06 1.55
CA CYS A 804 -9.49 5.17 2.49
C CYS A 804 -10.17 6.32 1.75
N LEU A 805 -11.34 6.72 2.25
CA LEU A 805 -12.06 7.92 1.84
C LEU A 805 -11.64 9.07 2.77
N PRO A 806 -11.00 10.16 2.28
CA PRO A 806 -10.54 11.25 3.15
C PRO A 806 -11.71 12.00 3.81
N GLY A 807 -11.67 12.20 5.13
CA GLY A 807 -12.75 12.89 5.86
C GLY A 807 -13.04 14.31 5.39
N CYS A 808 -12.04 15.00 4.85
CA CYS A 808 -12.18 16.38 4.38
C CYS A 808 -13.13 16.54 3.18
N PHE A 809 -13.35 15.50 2.37
CA PHE A 809 -14.25 15.59 1.21
C PHE A 809 -14.70 14.22 0.66
N SER A 810 -15.56 13.53 1.43
CA SER A 810 -16.10 12.22 1.06
C SER A 810 -17.61 12.12 1.28
N MET A 811 -18.30 11.47 0.34
CA MET A 811 -19.74 11.22 0.39
C MET A 811 -20.02 9.74 0.66
N TYR A 812 -20.90 9.48 1.61
CA TYR A 812 -21.34 8.15 2.02
C TYR A 812 -22.83 7.96 1.77
N ARG A 813 -23.25 6.72 1.53
CA ARG A 813 -24.66 6.34 1.39
C ARG A 813 -25.22 5.92 2.75
N ILE A 814 -26.28 6.59 3.21
CA ILE A 814 -26.99 6.28 4.46
C ILE A 814 -27.71 4.94 4.33
N LYS A 815 -28.46 4.76 3.24
CA LYS A 815 -29.28 3.58 2.93
C LYS A 815 -29.32 3.29 1.43
N SER A 816 -29.60 2.04 1.04
CA SER A 816 -29.71 1.61 -0.35
C SER A 816 -31.00 0.81 -0.58
N PRO A 817 -31.67 0.94 -1.74
CA PRO A 817 -32.73 0.00 -2.11
C PRO A 817 -32.14 -1.39 -2.40
N LYS A 818 -32.91 -2.44 -2.10
CA LYS A 818 -32.64 -3.84 -2.43
C LYS A 818 -33.95 -4.64 -2.43
N ASN A 819 -34.35 -5.19 -3.58
CA ASN A 819 -35.53 -6.06 -3.72
C ASN A 819 -36.84 -5.48 -3.12
N GLY A 820 -37.07 -4.17 -3.27
CA GLY A 820 -38.25 -3.48 -2.71
C GLY A 820 -38.15 -3.07 -1.24
N ALA A 821 -37.11 -3.48 -0.52
CA ALA A 821 -36.79 -3.03 0.83
C ALA A 821 -35.65 -2.00 0.85
N TRP A 822 -35.52 -1.25 1.94
CA TRP A 822 -34.33 -0.45 2.22
C TRP A 822 -33.34 -1.25 3.07
N VAL A 823 -32.05 -1.09 2.80
CA VAL A 823 -30.95 -1.65 3.58
C VAL A 823 -30.07 -0.51 4.08
N PRO A 824 -29.88 -0.33 5.40
CA PRO A 824 -28.96 0.67 5.93
C PRO A 824 -27.51 0.30 5.57
N ILE A 825 -26.73 1.31 5.20
CA ILE A 825 -25.35 1.18 4.71
C ILE A 825 -24.39 1.86 5.68
N LEU A 826 -24.32 3.20 5.71
CA LEU A 826 -23.60 3.91 6.79
C LEU A 826 -24.34 3.76 8.14
N ALA A 827 -25.68 3.78 8.12
CA ALA A 827 -26.54 3.62 9.29
C ALA A 827 -26.70 2.14 9.74
N ASN A 828 -25.73 1.28 9.43
CA ASN A 828 -25.79 -0.15 9.72
C ASN A 828 -25.36 -0.43 11.18
N PRO A 829 -26.12 -1.24 11.95
CA PRO A 829 -25.81 -1.49 13.36
C PRO A 829 -24.45 -2.16 13.61
N ASP A 830 -24.02 -3.09 12.75
CA ASP A 830 -22.73 -3.78 12.91
C ASP A 830 -21.57 -2.79 12.77
N ILE A 831 -21.69 -1.82 11.86
CA ILE A 831 -20.74 -0.72 11.67
C ILE A 831 -20.77 0.24 12.87
N ILE A 832 -21.95 0.64 13.33
CA ILE A 832 -22.09 1.61 14.42
C ILE A 832 -21.58 1.04 15.75
N LEU A 833 -21.87 -0.23 16.07
CA LEU A 833 -21.40 -0.88 17.29
C LEU A 833 -19.87 -0.93 17.39
N GLU A 834 -19.18 -1.22 16.30
CA GLU A 834 -17.72 -1.31 16.27
C GLU A 834 -17.05 0.07 16.15
N TYR A 835 -17.68 1.03 15.45
CA TYR A 835 -17.22 2.42 15.44
C TYR A 835 -17.38 3.09 16.82
N ASN A 836 -18.32 2.62 17.64
CA ASN A 836 -18.58 3.01 19.04
C ASN A 836 -17.73 2.23 20.07
N GLN A 837 -16.62 1.58 19.68
CA GLN A 837 -15.74 0.95 20.64
C GLN A 837 -14.96 2.01 21.45
N ASN A 838 -15.23 2.07 22.77
CA ASN A 838 -14.56 2.98 23.71
C ASN A 838 -13.40 2.30 24.43
N VAL A 839 -13.57 1.05 24.88
CA VAL A 839 -12.54 0.30 25.59
C VAL A 839 -11.43 -0.15 24.62
N VAL A 840 -10.22 0.39 24.79
CA VAL A 840 -9.09 0.14 23.90
C VAL A 840 -7.91 -0.51 24.65
N THR A 841 -7.58 -1.77 24.32
CA THR A 841 -6.70 -2.62 25.13
C THR A 841 -5.23 -2.66 24.67
N THR A 842 -5.00 -2.55 23.36
CA THR A 842 -3.69 -2.68 22.70
C THR A 842 -3.18 -1.35 22.14
N LEU A 843 -1.91 -1.30 21.74
CA LEU A 843 -1.36 -0.15 20.99
C LEU A 843 -1.95 -0.08 19.59
N HIS A 844 -2.20 -1.24 18.97
CA HIS A 844 -2.82 -1.34 17.65
C HIS A 844 -4.19 -0.68 17.64
N GLU A 845 -5.10 -1.11 18.51
CA GLU A 845 -6.47 -0.59 18.54
C GLU A 845 -6.47 0.93 18.82
N LYS A 846 -5.54 1.45 19.64
CA LYS A 846 -5.42 2.91 19.89
C LYS A 846 -4.99 3.70 18.65
N ASN A 847 -4.05 3.20 17.86
CA ASN A 847 -3.64 3.85 16.61
C ASN A 847 -4.72 3.75 15.51
N LEU A 848 -5.54 2.70 15.54
CA LEU A 848 -6.67 2.51 14.62
C LEU A 848 -7.86 3.44 14.96
N LEU A 849 -8.28 3.47 16.23
CA LEU A 849 -9.51 4.16 16.67
C LEU A 849 -9.33 5.66 16.95
N LEU A 850 -8.12 6.13 17.31
CA LEU A 850 -7.91 7.51 17.81
C LEU A 850 -7.18 8.44 16.82
N LEU A 851 -6.53 7.91 15.77
CA LEU A 851 -5.62 8.68 14.90
C LEU A 851 -6.02 8.72 13.41
N GLY A 852 -7.09 8.03 13.01
CA GLY A 852 -7.59 8.03 11.63
C GLY A 852 -8.95 7.34 11.52
N GLU A 853 -9.94 7.95 12.17
CA GLU A 853 -11.33 7.52 12.21
C GLU A 853 -11.92 7.31 10.79
N ASP A 854 -11.62 8.21 9.84
CA ASP A 854 -12.05 8.10 8.44
C ASP A 854 -11.48 6.85 7.72
N ARG A 855 -10.25 6.43 8.07
CA ARG A 855 -9.62 5.19 7.57
C ARG A 855 -10.30 3.97 8.16
N PHE A 856 -10.53 3.97 9.47
CA PHE A 856 -11.20 2.87 10.15
C PHE A 856 -12.64 2.68 9.65
N LEU A 857 -13.39 3.77 9.46
CA LEU A 857 -14.73 3.74 8.86
C LEU A 857 -14.71 3.17 7.43
N SER A 858 -13.71 3.55 6.62
CA SER A 858 -13.51 3.01 5.27
C SER A 858 -13.30 1.49 5.31
N THR A 859 -12.38 1.02 6.16
CA THR A 859 -12.07 -0.40 6.37
C THR A 859 -13.28 -1.19 6.86
N LEU A 860 -14.02 -0.66 7.84
CA LEU A 860 -15.19 -1.28 8.44
C LEU A 860 -16.34 -1.43 7.41
N MET A 861 -16.63 -0.40 6.62
CA MET A 861 -17.59 -0.48 5.51
C MET A 861 -17.18 -1.50 4.45
N LEU A 862 -15.88 -1.58 4.10
CA LEU A 862 -15.36 -2.58 3.16
C LEU A 862 -15.49 -4.02 3.71
N ARG A 863 -15.25 -4.22 5.02
CA ARG A 863 -15.35 -5.51 5.69
C ARG A 863 -16.81 -5.98 5.85
N THR A 864 -17.73 -5.07 6.14
CA THR A 864 -19.17 -5.36 6.30
C THR A 864 -19.87 -5.54 4.95
N PHE A 865 -19.46 -4.81 3.91
CA PHE A 865 -20.06 -4.87 2.57
C PHE A 865 -19.04 -5.14 1.44
N PRO A 866 -18.32 -6.27 1.44
CA PRO A 866 -17.26 -6.54 0.45
C PRO A 866 -17.78 -6.64 -1.01
N LYS A 867 -19.10 -6.76 -1.21
CA LYS A 867 -19.75 -6.78 -2.54
C LYS A 867 -20.26 -5.41 -3.01
N ARG A 868 -20.00 -4.34 -2.25
CA ARG A 868 -20.26 -2.94 -2.63
C ARG A 868 -18.97 -2.27 -3.09
N GLN A 869 -19.07 -1.02 -3.57
CA GLN A 869 -17.95 -0.28 -4.13
C GLN A 869 -17.63 1.00 -3.33
N MET A 870 -16.34 1.29 -3.21
CA MET A 870 -15.82 2.61 -2.85
C MET A 870 -15.06 3.20 -4.04
N MET A 871 -15.41 4.43 -4.44
CA MET A 871 -15.03 5.00 -5.73
C MET A 871 -14.38 6.39 -5.62
N PHE A 872 -13.63 6.78 -6.66
CA PHE A 872 -13.03 8.10 -6.79
C PHE A 872 -13.71 8.91 -7.91
N VAL A 873 -14.11 10.16 -7.63
CA VAL A 873 -14.78 11.04 -8.59
C VAL A 873 -13.91 12.28 -8.87
N PRO A 874 -12.90 12.19 -9.76
CA PRO A 874 -11.93 13.28 -10.03
C PRO A 874 -12.53 14.53 -10.71
N GLN A 875 -13.81 14.49 -11.07
CA GLN A 875 -14.61 15.64 -11.49
C GLN A 875 -15.06 16.48 -10.29
N ALA A 876 -15.44 15.83 -9.19
CA ALA A 876 -15.71 16.49 -7.91
C ALA A 876 -14.38 16.92 -7.27
N ARG A 877 -14.32 18.15 -6.77
CA ARG A 877 -13.08 18.79 -6.30
C ARG A 877 -13.34 19.66 -5.09
N CYS A 878 -12.35 19.73 -4.22
CA CYS A 878 -12.25 20.74 -3.17
C CYS A 878 -10.82 21.33 -3.13
N LYS A 879 -10.64 22.37 -2.30
CA LYS A 879 -9.35 22.90 -1.90
C LYS A 879 -9.27 22.93 -0.38
N THR A 880 -8.22 22.34 0.19
CA THR A 880 -7.89 22.41 1.62
C THR A 880 -6.63 23.24 1.83
N ILE A 881 -6.46 23.78 3.05
CA ILE A 881 -5.23 24.43 3.50
C ILE A 881 -4.33 23.36 4.14
N VAL A 882 -3.05 23.29 3.77
CA VAL A 882 -2.11 22.34 4.37
C VAL A 882 -1.16 23.04 5.35
N PRO A 883 -0.56 22.31 6.32
CA PRO A 883 0.45 22.89 7.20
C PRO A 883 1.59 23.56 6.43
N ASP A 884 1.82 24.83 6.74
CA ASP A 884 2.91 25.67 6.24
C ASP A 884 4.10 25.73 7.23
N GLU A 885 3.87 25.50 8.52
CA GLU A 885 4.91 25.17 9.51
C GLU A 885 5.34 23.70 9.48
N PHE A 886 6.65 23.44 9.50
CA PHE A 886 7.21 22.08 9.54
C PHE A 886 6.84 21.32 10.83
N LYS A 887 6.76 22.00 11.98
CA LYS A 887 6.36 21.42 13.26
C LYS A 887 4.91 20.93 13.24
N VAL A 888 4.02 21.67 12.56
CA VAL A 888 2.62 21.28 12.38
C VAL A 888 2.50 20.14 11.37
N LEU A 889 3.26 20.18 10.27
CA LEU A 889 3.36 19.04 9.33
C LEU A 889 3.81 17.75 10.04
N LEU A 890 4.86 17.83 10.85
CA LEU A 890 5.39 16.71 11.63
C LEU A 890 4.30 16.10 12.54
N SER A 891 3.54 16.95 13.24
CA SER A 891 2.40 16.55 14.08
C SER A 891 1.26 15.90 13.29
N GLN A 892 0.93 16.41 12.10
CA GLN A 892 -0.09 15.82 11.22
C GLN A 892 0.36 14.45 10.70
N ARG A 893 1.59 14.36 10.17
CA ARG A 893 2.10 13.15 9.51
C ARG A 893 2.42 12.02 10.48
N ARG A 894 2.77 12.32 11.74
CA ARG A 894 2.81 11.34 12.84
C ARG A 894 1.50 10.56 12.96
N ARG A 895 0.36 11.27 13.01
CA ARG A 895 -0.98 10.66 13.09
C ARG A 895 -1.30 9.85 11.84
N TRP A 896 -1.08 10.45 10.66
CA TRP A 896 -1.41 9.83 9.38
C TRP A 896 -0.59 8.56 9.09
N ILE A 897 0.73 8.57 9.34
CA ILE A 897 1.61 7.40 9.09
C ILE A 897 1.27 6.28 10.08
N ASN A 898 1.10 6.59 11.36
CA ASN A 898 0.75 5.59 12.37
C ASN A 898 -0.60 4.91 12.06
N SER A 899 -1.65 5.70 11.80
CA SER A 899 -2.95 5.17 11.38
C SER A 899 -2.87 4.39 10.05
N THR A 900 -2.03 4.83 9.10
CA THR A 900 -1.84 4.11 7.83
C THR A 900 -1.25 2.71 8.06
N VAL A 901 -0.20 2.57 8.88
CA VAL A 901 0.38 1.24 9.19
C VAL A 901 -0.66 0.31 9.80
N HIS A 902 -1.36 0.75 10.85
CA HIS A 902 -2.33 -0.08 11.57
C HIS A 902 -3.56 -0.42 10.72
N ASN A 903 -4.09 0.53 9.95
CA ASN A 903 -5.22 0.28 9.05
C ASN A 903 -4.83 -0.61 7.84
N LEU A 904 -3.59 -0.54 7.36
CA LEU A 904 -3.09 -1.45 6.33
C LEU A 904 -2.92 -2.87 6.87
N MET A 905 -2.49 -3.05 8.13
CA MET A 905 -2.44 -4.38 8.77
C MET A 905 -3.84 -5.05 8.76
N GLU A 906 -4.88 -4.32 9.13
CA GLU A 906 -6.26 -4.84 9.07
C GLU A 906 -6.73 -5.09 7.63
N LEU A 907 -6.48 -4.18 6.69
CA LEU A 907 -6.86 -4.37 5.28
C LEU A 907 -6.17 -5.57 4.60
N VAL A 908 -4.95 -5.96 5.02
CA VAL A 908 -4.30 -7.20 4.53
C VAL A 908 -5.09 -8.44 4.95
N LEU A 909 -5.78 -8.41 6.09
CA LEU A 909 -6.57 -9.53 6.61
C LEU A 909 -7.99 -9.61 6.01
N VAL A 910 -8.45 -8.57 5.31
CA VAL A 910 -9.75 -8.55 4.62
C VAL A 910 -9.70 -9.49 3.41
N SER A 911 -10.48 -10.57 3.48
CA SER A 911 -10.73 -11.48 2.34
C SER A 911 -11.72 -10.88 1.35
N ASP A 912 -11.89 -11.51 0.17
CA ASP A 912 -12.67 -11.02 -0.97
C ASP A 912 -12.19 -9.69 -1.62
N LEU A 913 -10.96 -9.26 -1.33
CA LEU A 913 -10.26 -8.25 -2.15
C LEU A 913 -9.91 -8.84 -3.54
N CYS A 914 -10.17 -8.09 -4.61
CA CYS A 914 -10.24 -8.65 -5.97
C CYS A 914 -8.87 -8.73 -6.67
N GLY A 915 -8.64 -9.84 -7.38
CA GLY A 915 -7.65 -9.97 -8.46
C GLY A 915 -7.02 -11.36 -8.55
N ILE A 916 -5.89 -11.48 -9.26
CA ILE A 916 -5.16 -12.73 -9.47
C ILE A 916 -3.68 -12.51 -9.12
N ALA A 917 -3.15 -13.28 -8.17
CA ALA A 917 -1.75 -13.23 -7.73
C ALA A 917 -1.26 -11.79 -7.49
N CYS A 918 -0.16 -11.37 -8.13
CA CYS A 918 0.44 -10.04 -7.99
C CYS A 918 -0.43 -8.89 -8.53
N LEU A 919 -1.55 -9.20 -9.20
CA LEU A 919 -2.58 -8.23 -9.63
C LEU A 919 -3.82 -8.25 -8.71
N SER A 920 -3.69 -8.77 -7.49
CA SER A 920 -4.70 -8.65 -6.43
C SER A 920 -4.57 -7.35 -5.65
N MET A 921 -5.70 -6.72 -5.33
CA MET A 921 -5.74 -5.61 -4.37
C MET A 921 -5.17 -5.99 -3.01
N GLN A 922 -5.35 -7.24 -2.56
CA GLN A 922 -4.75 -7.70 -1.29
C GLN A 922 -3.22 -7.71 -1.35
N PHE A 923 -2.65 -8.13 -2.49
CA PHE A 923 -1.21 -8.06 -2.73
C PHE A 923 -0.74 -6.61 -2.84
N SER A 924 -1.52 -5.73 -3.49
CA SER A 924 -1.21 -4.29 -3.52
C SER A 924 -1.11 -3.71 -2.11
N VAL A 925 -2.14 -3.89 -1.29
CA VAL A 925 -2.19 -3.41 0.11
C VAL A 925 -1.04 -3.98 0.94
N PHE A 926 -0.68 -5.26 0.74
CA PHE A 926 0.49 -5.87 1.39
C PHE A 926 1.83 -5.23 0.97
N VAL A 927 2.03 -5.01 -0.34
CA VAL A 927 3.23 -4.32 -0.86
C VAL A 927 3.29 -2.88 -0.36
N ASP A 928 2.15 -2.19 -0.28
CA ASP A 928 2.08 -0.81 0.21
C ASP A 928 2.34 -0.73 1.73
N LEU A 929 1.95 -1.74 2.50
CA LEU A 929 2.32 -1.91 3.91
C LEU A 929 3.82 -2.13 4.09
N ILE A 930 4.39 -3.16 3.44
CA ILE A 930 5.83 -3.47 3.54
C ILE A 930 6.67 -2.28 3.05
N GLY A 931 6.27 -1.68 1.93
CA GLY A 931 6.88 -0.46 1.38
C GLY A 931 6.93 0.66 2.41
N THR A 932 5.79 1.00 3.03
CA THR A 932 5.70 2.04 4.08
C THR A 932 6.68 1.81 5.23
N LEU A 933 6.91 0.55 5.62
CA LEU A 933 7.82 0.20 6.72
C LEU A 933 9.30 0.29 6.32
N VAL A 934 9.66 -0.01 5.06
CA VAL A 934 11.07 -0.03 4.59
C VAL A 934 11.55 1.28 3.95
N LEU A 935 10.67 2.27 3.72
CA LEU A 935 11.02 3.58 3.16
C LEU A 935 12.28 4.23 3.81
N PRO A 936 12.48 4.22 5.14
CA PRO A 936 13.67 4.79 5.77
C PRO A 936 14.98 4.16 5.32
N ALA A 937 15.03 2.83 5.19
CA ALA A 937 16.22 2.15 4.69
C ALA A 937 16.38 2.37 3.19
N ALA A 938 15.29 2.30 2.41
CA ALA A 938 15.32 2.47 0.96
C ALA A 938 15.94 3.81 0.54
N ILE A 939 15.62 4.92 1.23
CA ILE A 939 16.21 6.23 0.91
C ILE A 939 17.67 6.36 1.36
N VAL A 940 18.05 5.81 2.52
CA VAL A 940 19.46 5.77 2.97
C VAL A 940 20.32 4.96 1.99
N MET A 941 19.81 3.82 1.54
CA MET A 941 20.45 2.98 0.52
C MET A 941 20.52 3.67 -0.85
N SER A 942 19.47 4.40 -1.26
CA SER A 942 19.49 5.18 -2.50
C SER A 942 20.56 6.29 -2.47
N ILE A 943 20.74 6.96 -1.32
CA ILE A 943 21.79 7.96 -1.13
C ILE A 943 23.18 7.31 -1.17
N TYR A 944 23.36 6.16 -0.50
CA TYR A 944 24.60 5.39 -0.57
C TYR A 944 24.93 4.96 -2.02
N LEU A 945 23.94 4.45 -2.77
CA LEU A 945 24.11 4.07 -4.17
C LEU A 945 24.59 5.23 -5.05
N ILE A 946 24.01 6.42 -4.86
CA ILE A 946 24.38 7.63 -5.63
C ILE A 946 25.81 8.07 -5.30
N ILE A 947 26.22 7.99 -4.03
CA ILE A 947 27.59 8.34 -3.59
C ILE A 947 28.60 7.33 -4.12
N ASP A 948 28.32 6.03 -4.01
CA ASP A 948 29.15 4.96 -4.57
C ASP A 948 29.29 5.11 -6.10
N THR A 949 28.17 5.29 -6.81
CA THR A 949 28.13 5.54 -8.27
C THR A 949 28.96 6.76 -8.69
N ALA A 950 29.12 7.77 -7.83
CA ALA A 950 29.87 8.99 -8.12
C ALA A 950 31.37 8.90 -7.80
N ILE A 951 31.84 7.83 -7.15
CA ILE A 951 33.22 7.66 -6.68
C ILE A 951 33.86 6.38 -7.26
N SER A 952 33.09 5.30 -7.38
CA SER A 952 33.55 3.98 -7.83
C SER A 952 33.64 3.91 -9.36
N THR A 953 34.75 3.34 -9.86
CA THR A 953 35.00 3.19 -11.31
C THR A 953 34.05 2.21 -11.99
N ASN A 954 33.50 1.24 -11.25
CA ASN A 954 32.55 0.23 -11.72
C ASN A 954 31.19 0.40 -11.00
N PRO A 955 30.35 1.36 -11.42
CA PRO A 955 29.06 1.63 -10.77
C PRO A 955 28.02 0.54 -11.03
N GLN A 956 27.11 0.34 -10.07
CA GLN A 956 26.03 -0.66 -10.16
C GLN A 956 24.88 -0.21 -11.09
N TRP A 957 25.08 -0.37 -12.41
CA TRP A 957 24.13 0.10 -13.43
C TRP A 957 22.70 -0.43 -13.27
N GLN A 958 22.48 -1.69 -12.88
CA GLN A 958 21.14 -2.25 -12.65
C GLN A 958 20.42 -1.54 -11.49
N SER A 959 21.10 -1.38 -10.35
CA SER A 959 20.58 -0.68 -9.17
C SER A 959 20.28 0.79 -9.48
N LEU A 960 21.15 1.45 -10.25
CA LEU A 960 20.96 2.83 -10.68
C LEU A 960 19.79 2.98 -11.65
N ALA A 961 19.67 2.07 -12.63
CA ALA A 961 18.54 2.03 -13.57
C ALA A 961 17.21 1.76 -12.86
N LEU A 962 17.19 0.90 -11.83
CA LEU A 962 16.03 0.68 -10.98
C LEU A 962 15.60 1.97 -10.25
N LEU A 963 16.55 2.68 -9.65
CA LEU A 963 16.29 3.94 -8.94
C LEU A 963 15.76 5.03 -9.88
N ILE A 964 16.38 5.18 -11.06
CA ILE A 964 15.94 6.10 -12.11
C ILE A 964 14.55 5.71 -12.64
N ALA A 965 14.25 4.42 -12.79
CA ALA A 965 12.93 3.96 -13.20
C ALA A 965 11.86 4.24 -12.12
N ILE A 966 12.12 3.95 -10.84
CA ILE A 966 11.16 4.17 -9.75
C ILE A 966 10.81 5.66 -9.61
N LEU A 967 11.78 6.56 -9.68
CA LEU A 967 11.57 8.00 -9.51
C LEU A 967 11.13 8.70 -10.81
N GLY A 968 11.68 8.27 -11.95
CA GLY A 968 11.52 8.92 -13.26
C GLY A 968 10.38 8.38 -14.13
N LEU A 969 9.97 7.11 -13.99
CA LEU A 969 8.85 6.58 -14.77
C LEU A 969 7.51 7.29 -14.43
N PRO A 970 7.15 7.53 -13.14
CA PRO A 970 5.98 8.33 -12.81
C PRO A 970 6.09 9.77 -13.34
N ALA A 971 7.30 10.34 -13.40
CA ALA A 971 7.57 11.67 -13.94
C ALA A 971 7.14 11.79 -15.41
N VAL A 972 7.71 10.91 -16.24
CA VAL A 972 7.46 10.87 -17.69
C VAL A 972 5.99 10.62 -17.98
N LEU A 973 5.37 9.69 -17.26
CA LEU A 973 3.96 9.38 -17.42
C LEU A 973 3.05 10.54 -16.98
N ILE A 974 3.35 11.27 -15.88
CA ILE A 974 2.58 12.48 -15.49
C ILE A 974 2.75 13.60 -16.54
N ALA A 975 3.96 13.78 -17.09
CA ALA A 975 4.22 14.79 -18.11
C ALA A 975 3.40 14.53 -19.38
N ILE A 976 3.46 13.31 -19.92
CA ILE A 976 2.72 12.87 -21.11
C ILE A 976 1.20 12.99 -20.90
N THR A 977 0.70 12.70 -19.68
CA THR A 977 -0.74 12.50 -19.47
C THR A 977 -1.49 13.73 -18.99
N THR A 978 -0.77 14.71 -18.40
CA THR A 978 -1.35 15.99 -17.97
C THR A 978 -1.07 17.13 -18.94
N PHE A 979 -0.05 17.00 -19.82
CA PHE A 979 0.51 18.06 -20.66
C PHE A 979 0.83 19.37 -19.90
N LYS A 980 1.11 19.27 -18.60
CA LYS A 980 1.29 20.41 -17.69
C LYS A 980 2.63 20.35 -16.99
N PHE A 981 3.64 20.96 -17.61
CA PHE A 981 5.01 21.12 -17.10
C PHE A 981 5.10 21.63 -15.64
N VAL A 982 4.08 22.34 -15.16
CA VAL A 982 3.94 22.74 -13.74
C VAL A 982 4.02 21.54 -12.78
N TYR A 983 3.48 20.36 -13.14
CA TYR A 983 3.60 19.16 -12.30
C TYR A 983 5.04 18.62 -12.26
N CYS A 984 5.80 18.73 -13.35
CA CYS A 984 7.22 18.35 -13.39
C CYS A 984 8.06 19.24 -12.45
N LEU A 985 7.73 20.53 -12.33
CA LEU A 985 8.39 21.43 -11.38
C LEU A 985 8.05 21.08 -9.91
N TRP A 986 6.77 20.80 -9.59
CA TRP A 986 6.39 20.34 -8.24
C TRP A 986 7.03 19.00 -7.87
N MET A 987 7.23 18.14 -8.86
CA MET A 987 7.91 16.86 -8.71
C MET A 987 9.41 17.02 -8.43
N ILE A 988 10.12 17.96 -9.06
CA ILE A 988 11.54 18.23 -8.74
C ILE A 988 11.67 18.67 -7.27
N ILE A 989 10.77 19.55 -6.79
CA ILE A 989 10.70 19.95 -5.38
C ILE A 989 10.45 18.74 -4.46
N TYR A 990 9.58 17.80 -4.88
CA TYR A 990 9.31 16.57 -4.14
C TYR A 990 10.49 15.59 -4.13
N ILE A 991 11.22 15.45 -5.25
CA ILE A 991 12.44 14.62 -5.36
C ILE A 991 13.52 15.12 -4.39
N ILE A 992 13.74 16.44 -4.34
CA ILE A 992 14.64 17.08 -3.36
C ILE A 992 14.17 16.82 -1.92
N ALA A 993 12.85 16.74 -1.70
CA ALA A 993 12.24 16.47 -0.39
C ALA A 993 12.12 14.97 -0.03
N LEU A 994 12.59 14.02 -0.86
CA LEU A 994 12.48 12.59 -0.56
C LEU A 994 13.11 12.17 0.78
N PRO A 995 14.25 12.73 1.26
CA PRO A 995 14.75 12.44 2.60
C PRO A 995 13.78 12.88 3.71
N ILE A 996 13.02 13.96 3.51
CA ILE A 996 12.00 14.40 4.46
C ILE A 996 10.84 13.38 4.47
N TRP A 997 10.33 13.04 3.29
CA TRP A 997 9.17 12.15 3.12
C TRP A 997 9.43 10.70 3.52
N ASN A 998 10.62 10.16 3.24
CA ASN A 998 10.91 8.74 3.38
C ASN A 998 11.78 8.40 4.60
N LEU A 999 12.58 9.34 5.12
CA LEU A 999 13.40 9.13 6.33
C LEU A 999 12.83 9.89 7.53
N ILE A 1000 12.77 11.23 7.47
CA ILE A 1000 12.49 12.06 8.66
C ILE A 1000 11.07 11.82 9.18
N LEU A 1001 10.05 11.93 8.32
CA LEU A 1001 8.65 11.78 8.76
C LEU A 1001 8.32 10.36 9.22
N PRO A 1002 8.71 9.26 8.53
CA PRO A 1002 8.42 7.91 9.00
C PRO A 1002 9.20 7.52 10.26
N VAL A 1003 10.50 7.85 10.36
CA VAL A 1003 11.29 7.54 11.58
C VAL A 1003 10.73 8.30 12.80
N TYR A 1004 10.36 9.57 12.65
CA TYR A 1004 9.69 10.31 13.71
C TYR A 1004 8.36 9.65 14.11
N SER A 1005 7.56 9.21 13.13
CA SER A 1005 6.26 8.56 13.37
C SER A 1005 6.42 7.24 14.12
N PHE A 1006 7.33 6.37 13.66
CA PHE A 1006 7.62 5.08 14.28
C PHE A 1006 8.20 5.23 15.70
N TRP A 1007 9.04 6.24 15.93
CA TRP A 1007 9.53 6.57 17.27
C TRP A 1007 8.41 7.02 18.23
N HIS A 1008 7.27 7.47 17.71
CA HIS A 1008 6.13 8.00 18.46
C HIS A 1008 4.82 7.22 18.21
N PHE A 1009 4.88 5.90 17.97
CA PHE A 1009 3.71 5.00 17.91
C PHE A 1009 2.83 4.99 19.18
N ASP A 1010 3.34 5.51 20.30
CA ASP A 1010 2.67 5.65 21.60
C ASP A 1010 2.24 7.10 21.94
N ASP A 1011 2.38 8.05 21.00
CA ASP A 1011 1.92 9.43 21.16
C ASP A 1011 0.55 9.65 20.49
N PHE A 1012 -0.48 9.72 21.32
CA PHE A 1012 -1.87 9.95 20.90
C PHE A 1012 -2.32 11.42 20.99
N SER A 1013 -1.40 12.36 21.26
CA SER A 1013 -1.73 13.79 21.36
C SER A 1013 -2.13 14.38 19.99
N TRP A 1014 -3.14 15.26 19.94
CA TRP A 1014 -3.51 15.94 18.69
C TRP A 1014 -2.46 16.98 18.24
N GLY A 1015 -1.67 17.49 19.19
CA GLY A 1015 -0.47 18.27 18.96
C GLY A 1015 -0.72 19.70 18.48
N ALA A 1016 0.34 20.36 18.00
CA ALA A 1016 0.33 21.80 17.69
C ALA A 1016 -0.54 22.21 16.49
N THR A 1017 -1.38 21.32 15.96
CA THR A 1017 -2.25 21.60 14.79
C THR A 1017 -3.52 22.36 15.19
N ARG A 1018 -3.98 22.22 16.44
CA ARG A 1018 -5.21 22.83 16.99
C ARG A 1018 -5.01 23.11 18.47
N MET A 1019 -4.21 24.12 18.79
CA MET A 1019 -3.98 24.53 20.18
C MET A 1019 -5.16 25.36 20.68
N VAL A 1020 -5.61 25.07 21.90
CA VAL A 1020 -6.62 25.87 22.63
C VAL A 1020 -5.88 26.88 23.51
N GLU A 1021 -6.46 28.06 23.73
CA GLU A 1021 -5.86 29.08 24.59
C GLU A 1021 -5.64 28.56 26.02
N GLY A 1022 -4.46 28.85 26.60
CA GLY A 1022 -4.09 28.45 27.97
C GLY A 1022 -3.60 27.00 28.17
N GLU A 1023 -3.53 26.17 27.13
CA GLU A 1023 -3.28 24.72 27.30
C GLU A 1023 -1.86 24.34 27.77
N LYS A 1024 -1.77 23.47 28.79
CA LYS A 1024 -0.61 22.62 29.09
C LYS A 1024 -0.91 21.18 28.68
N LYS A 1025 0.09 20.44 28.16
CA LYS A 1025 -0.06 19.07 27.64
C LYS A 1025 -0.82 18.13 28.60
N ASP A 1026 -1.98 17.65 28.15
CA ASP A 1026 -2.77 16.62 28.85
C ASP A 1026 -3.06 15.39 27.96
N LYS A 1027 -3.55 14.29 28.56
CA LYS A 1027 -3.47 12.92 28.02
C LYS A 1027 -4.75 12.36 27.38
N GLY A 1028 -5.57 13.21 26.79
CA GLY A 1028 -6.73 12.78 25.99
C GLY A 1028 -7.93 12.30 26.83
N HIS A 1029 -8.95 11.76 26.15
CA HIS A 1029 -10.33 11.72 26.64
C HIS A 1029 -10.71 10.48 27.48
N GLY A 1030 -9.74 9.64 27.88
CA GLY A 1030 -10.00 8.32 28.44
C GLY A 1030 -10.19 8.24 29.95
N ASP A 1031 -9.61 9.17 30.72
CA ASP A 1031 -9.65 9.10 32.19
C ASP A 1031 -10.95 9.76 32.69
N GLY A 1032 -12.01 8.95 32.77
CA GLY A 1032 -13.30 9.27 33.37
C GLY A 1032 -13.52 8.45 34.64
N GLU A 1033 -13.48 9.10 35.80
CA GLU A 1033 -13.92 8.49 37.06
C GLU A 1033 -15.46 8.45 37.12
N GLY A 1034 -16.02 7.64 38.02
CA GLY A 1034 -17.47 7.48 38.18
C GLY A 1034 -18.11 6.29 37.44
N LYS A 1035 -19.40 6.03 37.71
CA LYS A 1035 -20.19 4.94 37.08
C LYS A 1035 -21.34 5.53 36.27
N PHE A 1036 -21.46 5.14 35.00
CA PHE A 1036 -22.54 5.60 34.13
C PHE A 1036 -23.93 5.19 34.67
N ASP A 1037 -24.72 6.18 35.07
CA ASP A 1037 -26.13 6.02 35.43
C ASP A 1037 -27.02 6.13 34.18
N SER A 1038 -27.48 4.98 33.69
CA SER A 1038 -28.39 4.90 32.54
C SER A 1038 -29.74 5.55 32.77
N SER A 1039 -30.18 5.76 34.01
CA SER A 1039 -31.49 6.36 34.31
C SER A 1039 -31.56 7.86 33.95
N ARG A 1040 -30.41 8.53 33.85
CA ARG A 1040 -30.29 9.92 33.38
C ARG A 1040 -30.54 10.09 31.87
N LEU A 1041 -30.56 9.01 31.07
CA LEU A 1041 -30.76 9.07 29.62
C LEU A 1041 -32.20 8.68 29.23
N VAL A 1042 -32.99 9.67 28.79
CA VAL A 1042 -34.39 9.46 28.43
C VAL A 1042 -34.52 8.98 26.98
N MET A 1043 -34.96 7.72 26.79
CA MET A 1043 -35.19 7.09 25.48
C MET A 1043 -36.67 6.73 25.31
N LYS A 1044 -37.40 7.41 24.41
CA LYS A 1044 -38.83 7.17 24.11
C LYS A 1044 -39.07 6.96 22.61
N LYS A 1045 -40.26 6.51 22.19
CA LYS A 1045 -40.58 6.49 20.75
C LYS A 1045 -40.91 7.88 20.23
N TRP A 1046 -40.88 8.03 18.91
CA TRP A 1046 -41.26 9.28 18.26
C TRP A 1046 -42.72 9.68 18.58
N GLU A 1047 -43.66 8.71 18.60
CA GLU A 1047 -45.06 9.00 18.95
C GLU A 1047 -45.22 9.53 20.38
N ASP A 1048 -44.41 9.05 21.33
CA ASP A 1048 -44.44 9.48 22.73
C ASP A 1048 -43.92 10.92 22.85
N TRP A 1049 -42.76 11.20 22.25
CA TRP A 1049 -42.15 12.54 22.23
C TRP A 1049 -43.04 13.59 21.53
N GLU A 1050 -43.67 13.23 20.40
CA GLU A 1050 -44.58 14.14 19.69
C GLU A 1050 -45.90 14.33 20.45
N SER A 1051 -46.38 13.31 21.17
CA SER A 1051 -47.54 13.44 22.08
C SER A 1051 -47.23 14.40 23.24
N GLU A 1052 -46.03 14.37 23.80
CA GLU A 1052 -45.59 15.30 24.85
C GLU A 1052 -45.39 16.73 24.33
N ARG A 1053 -44.84 16.90 23.12
CA ARG A 1053 -44.63 18.24 22.50
C ARG A 1053 -45.92 18.91 22.07
N THR A 1054 -46.91 18.14 21.59
CA THR A 1054 -48.17 18.68 21.03
C THR A 1054 -49.36 18.60 21.99
N GLY A 1055 -49.27 17.82 23.06
CA GLY A 1055 -50.39 17.48 23.94
C GLY A 1055 -51.43 16.54 23.32
N GLN A 1056 -51.23 16.07 22.08
CA GLN A 1056 -52.19 15.23 21.36
C GLN A 1056 -51.78 13.76 21.41
N LYS A 1057 -52.66 12.87 21.88
CA LYS A 1057 -52.40 11.42 21.92
C LYS A 1057 -52.52 10.79 20.53
N PHE A 1058 -51.39 10.39 19.95
CA PHE A 1058 -51.34 9.69 18.67
C PHE A 1058 -51.78 8.22 18.79
N ASN A 1059 -53.09 7.97 18.76
CA ASN A 1059 -53.70 6.62 18.80
C ASN A 1059 -53.37 5.71 17.59
N LYS A 1060 -52.46 6.10 16.71
CA LYS A 1060 -52.09 5.39 15.48
C LYS A 1060 -50.57 5.23 15.42
N LYS A 1061 -50.06 4.02 15.68
CA LYS A 1061 -48.63 3.69 15.59
C LYS A 1061 -48.05 4.15 14.25
N MET A 1062 -46.93 4.87 14.28
CA MET A 1062 -46.28 5.37 13.09
C MET A 1062 -45.59 4.22 12.36
N THR A 1063 -46.22 3.72 11.30
CA THR A 1063 -45.66 2.71 10.40
C THR A 1063 -44.73 3.38 9.39
N LEU A 1064 -43.59 3.88 9.89
CA LEU A 1064 -42.37 3.96 9.07
C LEU A 1064 -42.12 2.56 8.49
N LYS A 1065 -42.05 2.46 7.16
CA LYS A 1065 -41.77 1.17 6.49
C LYS A 1065 -40.33 0.77 6.78
N THR A 1066 -40.13 -0.09 7.78
CA THR A 1066 -38.83 -0.62 8.16
C THR A 1066 -38.31 -1.57 7.08
N PRO A 1067 -37.02 -1.94 7.11
CA PRO A 1067 -36.48 -3.01 6.28
C PRO A 1067 -37.25 -4.35 6.39
N MET A 1068 -37.93 -4.61 7.52
CA MET A 1068 -38.56 -5.90 7.83
C MET A 1068 -40.01 -6.04 7.35
N ASP A 1069 -40.74 -4.94 7.11
CA ASP A 1069 -42.18 -4.94 6.78
C ASP A 1069 -42.50 -5.41 5.33
N SER A 1070 -41.52 -5.98 4.63
CA SER A 1070 -41.54 -6.23 3.18
C SER A 1070 -41.99 -7.64 2.76
N SER A 1071 -42.54 -8.44 3.68
CA SER A 1071 -42.91 -9.85 3.46
C SER A 1071 -44.22 -10.06 2.69
N ALA A 1072 -45.10 -9.05 2.58
CA ALA A 1072 -46.47 -9.20 2.09
C ALA A 1072 -46.69 -8.86 0.60
N ALA A 1073 -45.63 -8.60 -0.18
CA ALA A 1073 -45.73 -8.13 -1.57
C ALA A 1073 -45.86 -9.26 -2.62
N PHE A 1074 -46.45 -10.40 -2.28
CA PHE A 1074 -46.47 -11.59 -3.16
C PHE A 1074 -47.77 -12.41 -3.15
N ASP A 1075 -48.92 -11.74 -3.25
CA ASP A 1075 -50.16 -12.37 -3.72
C ASP A 1075 -50.84 -11.49 -4.79
N GLY A 1076 -50.75 -11.93 -6.05
CA GLY A 1076 -51.15 -11.14 -7.21
C GLY A 1076 -52.65 -11.17 -7.49
N LYS A 1077 -53.49 -10.58 -6.62
CA LYS A 1077 -54.94 -10.43 -6.85
C LYS A 1077 -55.62 -9.35 -5.99
N SER A 1078 -55.46 -8.08 -6.36
CA SER A 1078 -56.43 -7.02 -6.02
C SER A 1078 -56.37 -5.87 -7.04
N SER A 1079 -57.51 -5.20 -7.25
CA SER A 1079 -57.69 -4.18 -8.28
C SER A 1079 -57.34 -2.77 -7.82
N VAL A 1080 -57.14 -1.87 -8.79
CA VAL A 1080 -56.90 -0.43 -8.57
C VAL A 1080 -57.97 0.18 -7.67
N SER A 1081 -57.53 0.93 -6.65
CA SER A 1081 -58.35 1.89 -5.90
C SER A 1081 -57.52 3.15 -5.64
N SER A 1082 -58.21 4.29 -5.50
CA SER A 1082 -57.63 5.64 -5.49
C SER A 1082 -56.58 5.87 -4.39
N ALA A 1083 -55.51 6.61 -4.73
CA ALA A 1083 -54.45 6.96 -3.79
C ALA A 1083 -54.96 7.89 -2.66
N THR A 1084 -55.07 7.36 -1.44
CA THR A 1084 -55.22 8.16 -0.22
C THR A 1084 -53.88 8.81 0.15
N ALA A 1085 -53.90 10.10 0.51
CA ALA A 1085 -52.70 10.86 0.85
C ALA A 1085 -51.97 10.34 2.10
N SER A 1086 -50.66 10.61 2.19
CA SER A 1086 -49.85 10.34 3.38
C SER A 1086 -50.31 11.18 4.58
N PRO A 1087 -50.50 10.61 5.78
CA PRO A 1087 -51.02 11.34 6.94
C PRO A 1087 -50.08 12.47 7.43
N PHE A 1088 -48.79 12.43 7.06
CA PHE A 1088 -47.85 13.53 7.29
C PHE A 1088 -48.31 14.87 6.69
N GLY A 1089 -49.00 14.83 5.55
CA GLY A 1089 -49.44 16.04 4.84
C GLY A 1089 -50.55 16.80 5.57
N THR A 1090 -51.33 16.16 6.44
CA THR A 1090 -52.41 16.82 7.21
C THR A 1090 -51.92 17.47 8.49
N ILE A 1091 -51.02 16.82 9.24
CA ILE A 1091 -50.61 17.25 10.59
C ILE A 1091 -49.91 18.63 10.57
N PHE A 1092 -49.08 18.90 9.55
CA PHE A 1092 -48.35 20.16 9.43
C PHE A 1092 -49.12 21.29 8.72
N ASN A 1093 -50.36 21.06 8.26
CA ASN A 1093 -51.15 22.06 7.53
C ASN A 1093 -52.18 22.82 8.40
N ASP A 1094 -52.46 22.36 9.62
CA ASP A 1094 -53.47 22.98 10.48
C ASP A 1094 -52.97 24.28 11.14
N ARG A 1095 -53.05 25.38 10.38
CA ARG A 1095 -52.68 26.76 10.76
C ARG A 1095 -53.58 27.39 11.86
N LYS A 1096 -54.20 26.57 12.72
CA LYS A 1096 -55.07 26.99 13.84
C LYS A 1096 -54.37 27.01 15.21
N MET A 1097 -53.08 26.68 15.31
CA MET A 1097 -52.30 26.75 16.56
C MET A 1097 -51.76 28.15 16.92
N PHE A 1098 -52.46 29.23 16.53
CA PHE A 1098 -52.14 30.59 16.99
C PHE A 1098 -53.14 31.02 18.06
N GLY A 1099 -52.68 31.06 19.31
CA GLY A 1099 -53.46 31.57 20.44
C GLY A 1099 -53.65 33.09 20.34
N SER A 1100 -54.90 33.54 20.49
CA SER A 1100 -55.23 34.96 20.62
C SER A 1100 -54.78 35.50 21.98
N SER A 1101 -53.98 36.57 22.00
CA SER A 1101 -53.67 37.31 23.22
C SER A 1101 -54.95 37.88 23.86
N PRO A 1102 -55.05 37.95 25.20
CA PRO A 1102 -56.21 38.53 25.88
C PRO A 1102 -56.19 40.06 25.77
N ALA A 1103 -57.00 40.62 24.86
CA ALA A 1103 -57.21 42.06 24.77
C ALA A 1103 -58.25 42.52 25.80
N SER A 1104 -57.88 43.53 26.60
CA SER A 1104 -58.73 44.13 27.63
C SER A 1104 -59.92 44.90 27.04
N SER A 1105 -61.13 44.64 27.53
CA SER A 1105 -62.35 45.35 27.11
C SER A 1105 -62.60 46.63 27.93
N THR A 1106 -62.22 47.80 27.39
CA THR A 1106 -62.63 49.10 27.94
C THR A 1106 -62.99 50.13 26.86
N VAL A 1107 -64.30 50.26 26.62
CA VAL A 1107 -65.07 51.52 26.52
C VAL A 1107 -64.53 52.68 25.66
N ASN A 1108 -65.27 52.94 24.56
CA ASN A 1108 -65.42 54.20 23.81
C ASN A 1108 -64.16 54.86 23.17
N GLY A 1109 -64.27 55.58 22.06
CA GLY A 1109 -65.43 55.83 21.21
C GLY A 1109 -65.55 57.27 20.73
N PHE A 1110 -64.84 57.60 19.64
CA PHE A 1110 -65.12 58.68 18.68
C PHE A 1110 -64.35 58.43 17.38
#